data_AF-A0A9X3F7V7-F1
#
_entry.id   AF-A0A9X3F7V7-F1
#
_cell.length_a   1.000
_cell.length_b   1.000
_cell.length_c   1.000
_cell.angle_alpha   90.00
_cell.angle_beta   90.00
_cell.angle_gamma   90.00
#
_symmetry.space_group_name_H-M   'P 1'
#
loop_
_entity.id
_entity.type
_entity.pdbx_description
1 polymer ?
#
loop_
_entity_poly.entity_id
_entity_poly.type
_entity_poly.pdbx_seq_one_letter_code
_entity_poly.pdbx_strand_id
1 'polypeptide(L)'
;MENQKFNYDNKIVKLFILATLTWGVVGILVGVVAALQLAFPVFNFGLEYTTFGRVRPVHTNAIIFAFVGNAIFAGVYYSMQKLLKTRMFSDKLSAFHFWGWQTIIVLAAVSLLAGFTTGKEYAELEWPIDILITLVWVAFGWNMIGTLTVRRVQHIYAAIWWYLATFLGVAILHVVNSFELPISLFKSYSIYAGAQDAVVQWWYGHNAVAFFLTTPFLGLMYYYLPKAANRPIYSYKLSIIHFWSLIFLYMWAGPHHLLYQALPEWAQALGVTFSIMLIAPSWGGMINGLLTLRGAWDRVRDSAALKFLVVAVTAYGMSTFEGPMMSLKSVNQITHFTDWTIAHVHIGGMGWNGGIVFGMLYWLVPKLFKSKLYSEKLANTHFWMSTLAILIYAIPLYWAAVTQWLMWRDYTDEGFLQYPNFLETLTQIVPMYAVRVFSGILFLGGFLIMVFNLAKTMASGSFIDNEVAEAPALVLAGKRNPATETIHRWLERRAVRFSILAFVALAIGGAVEIIPMIFIKSNVPTIESVKPYTPLELEGRDLYIAEGCYVCHSQIVRPFRWETDRYGEYSKIGEFVYDHPYQWGSRRIGPDLARAGVVGGPMYKNAAWHYNHFMDPQKMNQESIMPNYAWLAVKNIKLDQTPKKIKAMQTLGVPYPEGYAEKAVDDLMEQAQQISDDLKASGIDIEPQKQMVAMIAYMHKLGKDISGVVEPKEVAMHAESVEASEQKEAKLLNNKADLDAGEKLFTSTCVVCHGADGKGIATFPSLVDNEWINGNKPEQVIHSISEGNVAKGMIPYKAQFSEKQITQLASYILITLQNETSNNK
;
A
#
# COMPACT_ATOMS: atom_id res chain seq x y z
N MET A 1 -38.15 33.88 -22.75
CA MET A 1 -38.20 32.79 -21.75
C MET A 1 -38.23 33.43 -20.38
N GLU A 2 -39.15 33.01 -19.52
CA GLU A 2 -39.23 33.55 -18.15
C GLU A 2 -38.01 33.12 -17.33
N ASN A 3 -37.39 34.08 -16.63
CA ASN A 3 -36.28 33.82 -15.72
C ASN A 3 -36.82 33.18 -14.44
N GLN A 4 -36.31 32.00 -14.09
CA GLN A 4 -36.64 31.32 -12.85
C GLN A 4 -35.64 31.69 -11.77
N LYS A 5 -36.14 32.04 -10.58
CA LYS A 5 -35.34 32.31 -9.38
C LYS A 5 -35.19 31.05 -8.53
N PHE A 6 -34.01 30.85 -7.94
CA PHE A 6 -33.69 29.71 -7.07
C PHE A 6 -32.49 30.08 -6.17
N ASN A 7 -32.16 29.21 -5.21
CA ASN A 7 -31.06 29.46 -4.25
C ASN A 7 -30.01 28.35 -4.30
N TYR A 8 -28.73 28.72 -4.41
CA TYR A 8 -27.62 27.79 -4.20
C TYR A 8 -27.42 27.51 -2.70
N ASP A 9 -27.17 26.25 -2.36
CA ASP A 9 -26.78 25.83 -1.00
C ASP A 9 -25.27 26.01 -0.83
N ASN A 10 -24.87 27.08 -0.14
CA ASN A 10 -23.47 27.27 0.24
C ASN A 10 -23.18 26.63 1.60
N LYS A 11 -24.19 26.35 2.43
CA LYS A 11 -23.99 25.80 3.78
C LYS A 11 -23.31 24.44 3.72
N ILE A 12 -23.77 23.54 2.85
CA ILE A 12 -23.14 22.23 2.68
C ILE A 12 -21.69 22.35 2.19
N VAL A 13 -21.42 23.29 1.27
CA VAL A 13 -20.07 23.56 0.74
C VAL A 13 -19.14 23.99 1.88
N LYS A 14 -19.60 24.90 2.76
CA LYS A 14 -18.83 25.34 3.93
C LYS A 14 -18.50 24.18 4.86
N LEU A 15 -19.46 23.28 5.12
CA LEU A 15 -19.22 22.12 5.98
C LEU A 15 -18.11 21.22 5.42
N PHE A 16 -18.17 20.89 4.12
CA PHE A 16 -17.12 20.12 3.48
C PHE A 16 -15.77 20.86 3.45
N ILE A 17 -15.72 22.19 3.25
CA ILE A 17 -14.48 22.97 3.34
C ILE A 17 -13.86 22.85 4.74
N LEU A 18 -14.66 23.03 5.81
CA LEU A 18 -14.16 22.92 7.18
C LEU A 18 -13.65 21.50 7.47
N ALA A 19 -14.35 20.49 6.99
CA ALA A 19 -13.91 19.11 7.07
C ALA A 19 -12.60 18.86 6.30
N THR A 20 -12.45 19.40 5.08
CA THR A 20 -11.19 19.34 4.31
C THR A 20 -10.03 19.94 5.11
N LEU A 21 -10.21 21.13 5.69
CA LEU A 21 -9.12 21.75 6.47
C LEU A 21 -8.76 20.92 7.71
N THR A 22 -9.78 20.40 8.41
CA THR A 22 -9.58 19.61 9.63
C THR A 22 -8.87 18.28 9.33
N TRP A 23 -9.41 17.51 8.38
CA TRP A 23 -8.84 16.21 8.02
C TRP A 23 -7.52 16.34 7.25
N GLY A 24 -7.27 17.48 6.60
CA GLY A 24 -5.96 17.79 6.03
C GLY A 24 -4.87 17.89 7.09
N VAL A 25 -5.15 18.56 8.22
CA VAL A 25 -4.20 18.62 9.35
C VAL A 25 -3.96 17.20 9.89
N VAL A 26 -5.02 16.44 10.14
CA VAL A 26 -4.93 15.07 10.68
C VAL A 26 -4.17 14.15 9.72
N GLY A 27 -4.57 14.08 8.45
CA GLY A 27 -3.98 13.16 7.47
C GLY A 27 -2.50 13.43 7.22
N ILE A 28 -2.09 14.71 7.13
CA ILE A 28 -0.68 15.09 6.98
C ILE A 28 0.10 14.78 8.27
N LEU A 29 -0.46 15.08 9.44
CA LEU A 29 0.19 14.78 10.73
C LEU A 29 0.43 13.28 10.91
N VAL A 30 -0.57 12.43 10.64
CA VAL A 30 -0.42 10.97 10.71
C VAL A 30 0.63 10.49 9.70
N GLY A 31 0.72 11.12 8.52
CA GLY A 31 1.79 10.84 7.55
C GLY A 31 3.18 11.19 8.07
N VAL A 32 3.33 12.31 8.79
CA VAL A 32 4.58 12.68 9.47
C VAL A 32 4.92 11.68 10.57
N VAL A 33 3.94 11.22 11.36
CA VAL A 33 4.15 10.19 12.38
C VAL A 33 4.61 8.87 11.75
N ALA A 34 3.95 8.41 10.67
CA ALA A 34 4.37 7.21 9.94
C ALA A 34 5.78 7.36 9.35
N ALA A 35 6.12 8.55 8.85
CA ALA A 35 7.47 8.83 8.35
C ALA A 35 8.52 8.80 9.47
N LEU A 36 8.18 9.34 10.66
CA LEU A 36 9.01 9.30 11.87
C LEU A 36 9.25 7.87 12.33
N GLN A 37 8.23 7.01 12.33
CA GLN A 37 8.35 5.61 12.73
C GLN A 37 9.36 4.82 11.90
N LEU A 38 9.47 5.13 10.60
CA LEU A 38 10.44 4.50 9.71
C LEU A 38 11.86 5.06 9.86
N ALA A 39 12.00 6.34 10.22
CA ALA A 39 13.31 6.96 10.43
C ALA A 39 13.84 6.70 11.85
N PHE A 40 12.94 6.64 12.83
CA PHE A 40 13.21 6.58 14.25
C PHE A 40 12.17 5.66 14.93
N PRO A 41 12.49 4.36 15.11
CA PRO A 41 11.54 3.35 15.58
C PRO A 41 10.88 3.64 16.94
N VAL A 42 11.50 4.49 17.77
CA VAL A 42 10.95 4.97 19.05
C VAL A 42 9.55 5.60 18.94
N PHE A 43 9.20 6.17 17.77
CA PHE A 43 7.86 6.74 17.52
C PHE A 43 6.76 5.69 17.29
N ASN A 44 7.08 4.39 17.40
CA ASN A 44 6.05 3.34 17.56
C ASN A 44 5.55 3.23 19.01
N PHE A 45 6.22 3.89 19.97
CA PHE A 45 5.85 3.99 21.39
C PHE A 45 5.70 2.68 22.18
N GLY A 46 6.00 1.52 21.57
CA GLY A 46 5.82 0.20 22.20
C GLY A 46 4.36 -0.14 22.49
N LEU A 47 3.41 0.49 21.78
CA LEU A 47 1.99 0.24 21.92
C LEU A 47 1.46 -0.42 20.64
N GLU A 48 0.59 -1.40 20.83
CA GLU A 48 -0.11 -2.13 19.76
C GLU A 48 -0.74 -1.19 18.73
N TYR A 49 -1.47 -0.18 19.20
CA TYR A 49 -2.27 0.71 18.37
C TYR A 49 -1.44 1.71 17.55
N THR A 50 -0.17 1.94 17.93
CA THR A 50 0.68 2.97 17.32
C THR A 50 1.78 2.40 16.45
N THR A 51 1.78 1.10 16.15
CA THR A 51 2.74 0.51 15.22
C THR A 51 2.58 1.09 13.81
N PHE A 52 3.68 1.16 13.07
CA PHE A 52 3.66 1.57 11.66
C PHE A 52 2.66 0.77 10.82
N GLY A 53 2.55 -0.54 11.06
CA GLY A 53 1.60 -1.42 10.38
C GLY A 53 0.15 -0.95 10.47
N ARG A 54 -0.27 -0.44 11.64
CA ARG A 54 -1.63 0.07 11.86
C ARG A 54 -1.78 1.55 11.55
N VAL A 55 -0.73 2.35 11.73
CA VAL A 55 -0.74 3.80 11.45
C VAL A 55 -0.72 4.10 9.95
N ARG A 56 -0.02 3.30 9.14
CA ARG A 56 0.05 3.49 7.68
C ARG A 56 -1.34 3.51 7.02
N PRO A 57 -2.23 2.51 7.19
CA PRO A 57 -3.55 2.54 6.56
C PRO A 57 -4.42 3.69 7.09
N VAL A 58 -4.23 4.13 8.34
CA VAL A 58 -4.89 5.34 8.87
C VAL A 58 -4.44 6.59 8.12
N HIS A 59 -3.13 6.75 7.86
CA HIS A 59 -2.64 7.85 7.02
C HIS A 59 -3.27 7.80 5.62
N THR A 60 -3.23 6.64 4.97
CA THR A 60 -3.81 6.44 3.64
C THR A 60 -5.28 6.84 3.60
N ASN A 61 -6.09 6.32 4.53
CA ASN A 61 -7.51 6.61 4.59
C ASN A 61 -7.80 8.09 4.93
N ALA A 62 -7.05 8.66 5.88
CA ALA A 62 -7.21 10.05 6.28
C ALA A 62 -6.80 11.03 5.15
N ILE A 63 -5.72 10.75 4.41
CA ILE A 63 -5.29 11.68 3.36
C ILE A 63 -6.15 11.55 2.09
N ILE A 64 -6.57 10.34 1.71
CA ILE A 64 -7.36 10.08 0.50
C ILE A 64 -8.84 10.33 0.77
N PHE A 65 -9.48 9.57 1.66
CA PHE A 65 -10.93 9.61 1.81
C PHE A 65 -11.40 10.75 2.72
N ALA A 66 -10.60 11.14 3.71
CA ALA A 66 -10.96 12.28 4.57
C ALA A 66 -10.56 13.63 3.98
N PHE A 67 -9.27 13.93 3.82
CA PHE A 67 -8.81 15.22 3.29
C PHE A 67 -9.25 15.44 1.84
N VAL A 68 -8.79 14.57 0.94
CA VAL A 68 -9.07 14.69 -0.49
C VAL A 68 -10.55 14.45 -0.79
N GLY A 69 -11.19 13.44 -0.18
CA GLY A 69 -12.62 13.16 -0.35
C GLY A 69 -13.50 14.36 0.01
N ASN A 70 -13.30 14.96 1.20
CA ASN A 70 -14.06 16.17 1.57
C ASN A 70 -13.80 17.33 0.59
N ALA A 71 -12.58 17.46 0.05
CA ALA A 71 -12.26 18.51 -0.91
C ALA A 71 -12.98 18.31 -2.25
N ILE A 72 -13.07 17.06 -2.73
CA ILE A 72 -13.88 16.70 -3.90
C ILE A 72 -15.32 17.11 -3.67
N PHE A 73 -15.91 16.74 -2.54
CA PHE A 73 -17.30 17.04 -2.26
C PHE A 73 -17.57 18.53 -2.14
N ALA A 74 -16.73 19.29 -1.42
CA ALA A 74 -16.81 20.76 -1.38
C ALA A 74 -16.80 21.35 -2.81
N GLY A 75 -15.86 20.87 -3.62
CA GLY A 75 -15.69 21.31 -4.98
C GLY A 75 -16.88 21.01 -5.89
N VAL A 76 -17.42 19.79 -5.81
CA VAL A 76 -18.58 19.31 -6.57
C VAL A 76 -19.87 20.02 -6.15
N TYR A 77 -20.17 20.08 -4.85
CA TYR A 77 -21.37 20.73 -4.34
C TYR A 77 -21.43 22.21 -4.72
N TYR A 78 -20.28 22.88 -4.81
CA TYR A 78 -20.23 24.26 -5.27
C TYR A 78 -20.35 24.38 -6.80
N SER A 79 -19.51 23.66 -7.54
CA SER A 79 -19.40 23.83 -8.99
C SER A 79 -20.65 23.32 -9.73
N MET A 80 -21.20 22.19 -9.29
CA MET A 80 -22.33 21.53 -9.95
C MET A 80 -23.58 22.41 -9.95
N GLN A 81 -23.90 23.02 -8.81
CA GLN A 81 -25.04 23.94 -8.70
C GLN A 81 -24.94 25.08 -9.72
N LYS A 82 -23.76 25.71 -9.81
CA LYS A 82 -23.50 26.84 -10.71
C LYS A 82 -23.43 26.43 -12.18
N LEU A 83 -22.90 25.25 -12.50
CA LEU A 83 -22.84 24.71 -13.86
C LEU A 83 -24.23 24.32 -14.39
N LEU A 84 -25.07 23.75 -13.52
CA LEU A 84 -26.43 23.31 -13.87
C LEU A 84 -27.49 24.40 -13.68
N LYS A 85 -27.11 25.53 -13.07
CA LYS A 85 -27.98 26.65 -12.73
C LYS A 85 -29.20 26.19 -11.93
N THR A 86 -28.94 25.41 -10.90
CA THR A 86 -29.97 24.90 -9.99
C THR A 86 -29.37 24.56 -8.63
N ARG A 87 -30.22 24.50 -7.59
CA ARG A 87 -29.84 23.95 -6.28
C ARG A 87 -29.62 22.45 -6.42
N MET A 88 -28.82 21.87 -5.53
CA MET A 88 -28.82 20.42 -5.34
C MET A 88 -30.26 19.91 -5.14
N PHE A 89 -30.51 18.69 -5.62
CA PHE A 89 -31.85 18.10 -5.64
C PHE A 89 -32.47 17.91 -4.25
N SER A 90 -31.66 17.53 -3.26
CA SER A 90 -32.14 17.33 -1.89
C SER A 90 -31.11 17.72 -0.84
N ASP A 91 -31.44 18.73 -0.03
CA ASP A 91 -30.64 19.15 1.13
C ASP A 91 -30.53 18.05 2.19
N LYS A 92 -31.57 17.20 2.32
CA LYS A 92 -31.53 16.04 3.24
C LYS A 92 -30.50 15.00 2.81
N LEU A 93 -30.42 14.72 1.50
CA LEU A 93 -29.38 13.81 0.97
C LEU A 93 -27.99 14.44 1.09
N SER A 94 -27.87 15.75 0.86
CA SER A 94 -26.62 16.49 1.11
C SER A 94 -26.16 16.35 2.57
N ALA A 95 -27.07 16.51 3.53
CA ALA A 95 -26.76 16.38 4.95
C ALA A 95 -26.43 14.94 5.38
N PHE A 96 -27.20 13.96 4.89
CA PHE A 96 -26.92 12.54 5.11
C PHE A 96 -25.56 12.14 4.55
N HIS A 97 -25.23 12.60 3.33
CA HIS A 97 -23.92 12.36 2.75
C HIS A 97 -22.81 12.95 3.62
N PHE A 98 -22.90 14.21 4.02
CA PHE A 98 -21.88 14.83 4.86
C PHE A 98 -21.68 14.07 6.17
N TRP A 99 -22.73 13.91 7.00
CA TRP A 99 -22.58 13.26 8.31
C TRP A 99 -22.25 11.78 8.20
N GLY A 100 -22.77 11.09 7.20
CA GLY A 100 -22.41 9.70 6.91
C GLY A 100 -20.93 9.58 6.57
N TRP A 101 -20.40 10.46 5.72
CA TRP A 101 -18.97 10.47 5.39
C TRP A 101 -18.08 10.79 6.59
N GLN A 102 -18.47 11.76 7.43
CA GLN A 102 -17.71 12.05 8.66
C GLN A 102 -17.71 10.87 9.63
N THR A 103 -18.83 10.15 9.72
CA THR A 103 -18.94 8.95 10.55
C THR A 103 -18.02 7.84 10.04
N ILE A 104 -17.99 7.60 8.72
CA ILE A 104 -17.08 6.63 8.08
C ILE A 104 -15.63 6.95 8.42
N ILE A 105 -15.21 8.22 8.30
CA ILE A 105 -13.82 8.63 8.57
C ILE A 105 -13.43 8.34 10.03
N VAL A 106 -14.31 8.65 10.99
CA VAL A 106 -14.04 8.39 12.41
C VAL A 106 -13.98 6.89 12.68
N LEU A 107 -14.91 6.12 12.12
CA LEU A 107 -14.91 4.66 12.24
C LEU A 107 -13.64 4.06 11.65
N ALA A 108 -13.19 4.53 10.49
CA ALA A 108 -11.95 4.08 9.85
C ALA A 108 -10.72 4.31 10.75
N ALA A 109 -10.59 5.50 11.35
CA ALA A 109 -9.47 5.78 12.25
C ALA A 109 -9.48 4.86 13.47
N VAL A 110 -10.64 4.64 14.08
CA VAL A 110 -10.77 3.79 15.28
C VAL A 110 -10.54 2.31 14.92
N SER A 111 -11.13 1.82 13.83
CA SER A 111 -11.07 0.41 13.45
C SER A 111 -9.67 -0.01 13.03
N LEU A 112 -8.99 0.81 12.22
CA LEU A 112 -7.66 0.51 11.71
C LEU A 112 -6.60 0.54 12.83
N LEU A 113 -6.65 1.53 13.74
CA LEU A 113 -5.78 1.53 14.92
C LEU A 113 -6.04 0.31 15.81
N ALA A 114 -7.30 -0.13 15.92
CA ALA A 114 -7.66 -1.34 16.66
C ALA A 114 -7.23 -2.66 15.97
N GLY A 115 -6.70 -2.62 14.75
CA GLY A 115 -6.24 -3.79 14.00
C GLY A 115 -7.35 -4.49 13.20
N PHE A 116 -8.52 -3.86 13.05
CA PHE A 116 -9.59 -4.38 12.21
C PHE A 116 -9.35 -3.94 10.77
N THR A 117 -8.79 -4.85 9.99
CA THR A 117 -8.53 -4.63 8.58
C THR A 117 -8.67 -5.89 7.74
N THR A 118 -9.15 -5.70 6.52
CA THR A 118 -9.14 -6.74 5.47
C THR A 118 -7.74 -6.99 4.92
N GLY A 119 -6.79 -6.07 5.08
CA GLY A 119 -5.44 -6.17 4.52
C GLY A 119 -5.32 -5.72 3.06
N LYS A 120 -6.42 -5.26 2.44
CA LYS A 120 -6.45 -4.79 1.04
C LYS A 120 -6.15 -3.29 0.95
N GLU A 121 -5.10 -2.90 0.23
CA GLU A 121 -4.71 -1.48 0.13
C GLU A 121 -5.84 -0.58 -0.44
N TYR A 122 -6.09 0.56 0.20
CA TYR A 122 -7.20 1.47 -0.09
C TYR A 122 -8.62 0.92 0.15
N ALA A 123 -8.76 -0.35 0.55
CA ALA A 123 -10.00 -1.03 0.89
C ALA A 123 -9.87 -1.74 2.25
N GLU A 124 -9.16 -1.11 3.18
CA GLU A 124 -8.73 -1.76 4.42
C GLU A 124 -9.86 -1.99 5.43
N LEU A 125 -11.01 -1.34 5.25
CA LEU A 125 -12.10 -1.32 6.22
C LEU A 125 -12.92 -2.61 6.16
N GLU A 126 -13.46 -3.02 7.29
CA GLU A 126 -14.29 -4.23 7.39
C GLU A 126 -15.74 -3.99 6.91
N TRP A 127 -16.41 -5.08 6.53
CA TRP A 127 -17.70 -5.11 5.86
C TRP A 127 -18.81 -4.16 6.38
N PRO A 128 -18.98 -3.88 7.70
CA PRO A 128 -20.04 -2.97 8.13
C PRO A 128 -19.78 -1.54 7.64
N ILE A 129 -18.51 -1.14 7.58
CA ILE A 129 -18.12 0.18 7.10
C ILE A 129 -18.23 0.23 5.57
N ASP A 130 -17.93 -0.87 4.87
CA ASP A 130 -18.11 -0.94 3.40
C ASP A 130 -19.57 -0.83 2.97
N ILE A 131 -20.50 -1.41 3.74
CA ILE A 131 -21.94 -1.20 3.54
C ILE A 131 -22.30 0.26 3.78
N LEU A 132 -21.79 0.87 4.86
CA LEU A 132 -22.04 2.28 5.16
C LEU A 132 -21.51 3.21 4.05
N ILE A 133 -20.30 2.95 3.54
CA ILE A 133 -19.72 3.65 2.38
C ILE A 133 -20.66 3.52 1.19
N THR A 134 -21.13 2.31 0.89
CA THR A 134 -22.05 2.07 -0.23
C THR A 134 -23.32 2.92 -0.10
N LEU A 135 -23.96 2.94 1.06
CA LEU A 135 -25.18 3.72 1.30
C LEU A 135 -24.95 5.23 1.16
N VAL A 136 -23.86 5.73 1.74
CA VAL A 136 -23.48 7.15 1.70
C VAL A 136 -23.10 7.59 0.28
N TRP A 137 -22.37 6.75 -0.44
CA TRP A 137 -21.97 7.01 -1.83
C TRP A 137 -23.16 7.00 -2.79
N VAL A 138 -24.11 6.07 -2.61
CA VAL A 138 -25.38 6.05 -3.36
C VAL A 138 -26.19 7.31 -3.08
N ALA A 139 -26.26 7.79 -1.83
CA ALA A 139 -26.96 9.03 -1.51
C ALA A 139 -26.33 10.26 -2.20
N PHE A 140 -25.00 10.33 -2.22
CA PHE A 140 -24.26 11.35 -2.97
C PHE A 140 -24.59 11.30 -4.48
N GLY A 141 -24.48 10.13 -5.09
CA GLY A 141 -24.76 9.94 -6.51
C GLY A 141 -26.21 10.17 -6.90
N TRP A 142 -27.16 9.75 -6.07
CA TRP A 142 -28.58 10.00 -6.32
C TRP A 142 -28.90 11.50 -6.27
N ASN A 143 -28.32 12.23 -5.32
CA ASN A 143 -28.47 13.69 -5.24
C ASN A 143 -27.85 14.37 -6.47
N MET A 144 -26.69 13.89 -6.94
CA MET A 144 -26.06 14.34 -8.19
C MET A 144 -26.97 14.09 -9.41
N ILE A 145 -27.45 12.86 -9.61
CA ILE A 145 -28.32 12.49 -10.74
C ILE A 145 -29.64 13.27 -10.68
N GLY A 146 -30.27 13.39 -9.52
CA GLY A 146 -31.48 14.21 -9.33
C GLY A 146 -31.23 15.67 -9.68
N THR A 147 -30.05 16.22 -9.38
CA THR A 147 -29.71 17.61 -9.73
C THR A 147 -29.62 17.80 -11.26
N LEU A 148 -29.19 16.77 -11.98
CA LEU A 148 -29.16 16.78 -13.46
C LEU A 148 -30.54 16.76 -14.10
N THR A 149 -31.57 16.21 -13.44
CA THR A 149 -32.93 16.17 -13.98
C THR A 149 -33.65 17.50 -13.83
N VAL A 150 -33.32 18.28 -12.79
CA VAL A 150 -33.92 19.60 -12.50
C VAL A 150 -33.05 20.78 -12.95
N ARG A 151 -32.06 20.53 -13.83
CA ARG A 151 -31.14 21.56 -14.33
C ARG A 151 -31.83 22.58 -15.25
N ARG A 152 -31.22 23.76 -15.38
CA ARG A 152 -31.69 24.84 -16.29
C ARG A 152 -30.81 25.05 -17.52
N VAL A 153 -29.86 24.15 -17.76
CA VAL A 153 -28.98 24.17 -18.94
C VAL A 153 -29.21 22.95 -19.83
N GLN A 154 -29.21 23.13 -21.14
CA GLN A 154 -29.39 22.03 -22.09
C GLN A 154 -28.22 21.06 -22.06
N HIS A 155 -27.01 21.58 -22.30
CA HIS A 155 -25.76 20.82 -22.32
C HIS A 155 -25.14 20.81 -20.93
N ILE A 156 -24.66 19.64 -20.51
CA ILE A 156 -23.90 19.50 -19.27
C ILE A 156 -22.41 19.77 -19.56
N TYR A 157 -21.79 20.58 -18.73
CA TYR A 157 -20.38 20.98 -18.91
C TYR A 157 -19.42 19.82 -18.63
N ALA A 158 -18.22 19.83 -19.22
CA ALA A 158 -17.25 18.73 -19.12
C ALA A 158 -16.90 18.33 -17.67
N ALA A 159 -16.86 19.28 -16.73
CA ALA A 159 -16.67 18.97 -15.31
C ALA A 159 -17.73 17.98 -14.76
N ILE A 160 -18.97 18.07 -15.23
CA ILE A 160 -20.05 17.17 -14.82
C ILE A 160 -19.84 15.75 -15.37
N TRP A 161 -19.26 15.61 -16.57
CA TRP A 161 -18.93 14.30 -17.13
C TRP A 161 -17.96 13.56 -16.21
N TRP A 162 -16.94 14.28 -15.74
CA TRP A 162 -15.95 13.78 -14.80
C TRP A 162 -16.56 13.41 -13.45
N TYR A 163 -17.44 14.23 -12.87
CA TYR A 163 -18.12 13.89 -11.61
C TYR A 163 -19.03 12.66 -11.75
N LEU A 164 -19.69 12.50 -12.90
CA LEU A 164 -20.48 11.31 -13.19
C LEU A 164 -19.59 10.06 -13.30
N ALA A 165 -18.46 10.16 -14.01
CA ALA A 165 -17.50 9.08 -14.12
C ALA A 165 -16.93 8.70 -12.75
N THR A 166 -16.61 9.67 -11.88
CA THR A 166 -16.20 9.43 -10.49
C THR A 166 -17.24 8.60 -9.73
N PHE A 167 -18.50 9.04 -9.73
CA PHE A 167 -19.56 8.34 -9.00
C PHE A 167 -19.72 6.90 -9.50
N LEU A 168 -19.84 6.72 -10.81
CA LEU A 168 -20.09 5.42 -11.43
C LEU A 168 -18.89 4.48 -11.27
N GLY A 169 -17.67 4.98 -11.52
CA GLY A 169 -16.43 4.23 -11.39
C GLY A 169 -16.24 3.75 -9.96
N VAL A 170 -16.23 4.65 -8.97
CA VAL A 170 -16.03 4.29 -7.56
C VAL A 170 -17.12 3.31 -7.07
N ALA A 171 -18.38 3.47 -7.49
CA ALA A 171 -19.44 2.55 -7.10
C ALA A 171 -19.20 1.11 -7.60
N ILE A 172 -18.77 0.95 -8.87
CA ILE A 172 -18.43 -0.38 -9.43
C ILE A 172 -17.24 -0.97 -8.69
N LEU A 173 -16.18 -0.17 -8.49
CA LEU A 173 -14.94 -0.60 -7.85
C LEU A 173 -15.18 -1.07 -6.42
N HIS A 174 -15.86 -0.25 -5.63
CA HIS A 174 -16.14 -0.52 -4.23
C HIS A 174 -16.95 -1.81 -4.04
N VAL A 175 -18.03 -1.97 -4.80
CA VAL A 175 -18.92 -3.14 -4.65
C VAL A 175 -18.23 -4.44 -5.08
N VAL A 176 -17.43 -4.41 -6.14
CA VAL A 176 -16.74 -5.61 -6.64
C VAL A 176 -15.60 -6.02 -5.72
N ASN A 177 -14.73 -5.09 -5.30
CA ASN A 177 -13.57 -5.45 -4.47
C ASN A 177 -13.93 -5.83 -3.03
N SER A 178 -14.98 -5.20 -2.49
CA SER A 178 -15.44 -5.41 -1.11
C SER A 178 -16.47 -6.55 -0.99
N PHE A 179 -16.48 -7.46 -1.97
CA PHE A 179 -17.32 -8.65 -1.89
C PHE A 179 -16.63 -9.68 -0.99
N GLU A 180 -17.15 -9.86 0.22
CA GLU A 180 -16.52 -10.64 1.27
C GLU A 180 -17.54 -11.37 2.13
N LEU A 181 -17.12 -12.46 2.76
CA LEU A 181 -17.93 -13.30 3.63
C LEU A 181 -17.70 -12.92 5.10
N PRO A 182 -18.68 -12.31 5.79
CA PRO A 182 -18.56 -11.95 7.19
C PRO A 182 -18.57 -13.18 8.10
N ILE A 183 -17.68 -13.20 9.09
CA ILE A 183 -17.70 -14.20 10.17
C ILE A 183 -18.00 -13.58 11.55
N SER A 184 -17.75 -12.28 11.68
CA SER A 184 -18.06 -11.48 12.87
C SER A 184 -18.25 -10.01 12.49
N LEU A 185 -18.58 -9.14 13.46
CA LEU A 185 -18.71 -7.71 13.21
C LEU A 185 -17.40 -7.04 12.74
N PHE A 186 -16.25 -7.61 13.11
CA PHE A 186 -14.93 -7.03 12.86
C PHE A 186 -14.01 -7.97 12.08
N LYS A 187 -14.58 -8.94 11.35
CA LYS A 187 -13.82 -9.86 10.52
C LYS A 187 -14.65 -10.42 9.38
N SER A 188 -14.09 -10.35 8.18
CA SER A 188 -14.56 -10.97 6.94
C SER A 188 -13.40 -11.69 6.24
N TYR A 189 -13.74 -12.44 5.19
CA TYR A 189 -12.78 -12.98 4.23
C TYR A 189 -13.18 -12.62 2.80
N SER A 190 -12.22 -12.17 1.98
CA SER A 190 -12.45 -11.88 0.56
C SER A 190 -13.07 -13.09 -0.15
N ILE A 191 -14.03 -12.86 -1.05
CA ILE A 191 -14.57 -13.96 -1.88
C ILE A 191 -13.55 -14.50 -2.89
N TYR A 192 -12.57 -13.68 -3.26
CA TYR A 192 -11.51 -14.05 -4.19
C TYR A 192 -10.30 -14.58 -3.43
N ALA A 193 -9.49 -15.41 -4.11
CA ALA A 193 -8.25 -15.96 -3.55
C ALA A 193 -7.03 -15.66 -4.44
N GLY A 194 -5.85 -15.59 -3.80
CA GLY A 194 -4.55 -15.58 -4.48
C GLY A 194 -4.48 -14.61 -5.66
N ALA A 195 -4.13 -15.13 -6.84
CA ALA A 195 -3.98 -14.29 -8.04
C ALA A 195 -5.28 -13.63 -8.52
N GLN A 196 -6.43 -14.25 -8.30
CA GLN A 196 -7.72 -13.64 -8.66
C GLN A 196 -7.98 -12.43 -7.77
N ASP A 197 -7.74 -12.59 -6.48
CA ASP A 197 -7.88 -11.50 -5.51
C ASP A 197 -6.87 -10.38 -5.77
N ALA A 198 -5.63 -10.71 -6.16
CA ALA A 198 -4.61 -9.73 -6.53
C ALA A 198 -5.03 -8.90 -7.75
N VAL A 199 -5.60 -9.53 -8.78
CA VAL A 199 -6.13 -8.82 -9.96
C VAL A 199 -7.29 -7.92 -9.57
N VAL A 200 -8.28 -8.43 -8.83
CA VAL A 200 -9.42 -7.61 -8.39
C VAL A 200 -8.95 -6.46 -7.52
N GLN A 201 -8.00 -6.70 -6.62
CA GLN A 201 -7.46 -5.68 -5.73
C GLN A 201 -6.70 -4.60 -6.47
N TRP A 202 -5.88 -4.91 -7.49
CA TRP A 202 -5.14 -3.87 -8.21
C TRP A 202 -5.92 -3.25 -9.37
N TRP A 203 -6.91 -3.97 -9.92
CA TRP A 203 -7.99 -3.35 -10.66
C TRP A 203 -8.68 -2.29 -9.80
N TYR A 204 -9.03 -2.61 -8.55
CA TYR A 204 -9.59 -1.66 -7.59
C TYR A 204 -8.62 -0.53 -7.26
N GLY A 205 -7.42 -0.84 -6.75
CA GLY A 205 -6.47 0.13 -6.22
C GLY A 205 -5.99 1.13 -7.26
N HIS A 206 -5.66 0.67 -8.47
CA HIS A 206 -5.30 1.55 -9.57
C HIS A 206 -6.47 2.45 -9.97
N ASN A 207 -7.67 1.87 -10.09
CA ASN A 207 -8.86 2.63 -10.48
C ASN A 207 -9.42 3.48 -9.33
N ALA A 208 -9.07 3.24 -8.07
CA ALA A 208 -9.35 4.14 -6.97
C ALA A 208 -8.55 5.43 -7.17
N VAL A 209 -7.26 5.34 -7.51
CA VAL A 209 -6.48 6.53 -7.92
C VAL A 209 -7.08 7.18 -9.17
N ALA A 210 -7.53 6.40 -10.16
CA ALA A 210 -8.19 6.93 -11.34
C ALA A 210 -9.46 7.72 -11.01
N PHE A 211 -10.43 7.06 -10.39
CA PHE A 211 -11.79 7.55 -10.26
C PHE A 211 -12.01 8.39 -9.00
N PHE A 212 -11.10 8.34 -8.04
CA PHE A 212 -11.13 9.19 -6.84
C PHE A 212 -10.06 10.29 -6.86
N LEU A 213 -8.85 10.05 -7.37
CA LEU A 213 -7.76 11.04 -7.34
C LEU A 213 -7.52 11.73 -8.69
N THR A 214 -7.93 11.14 -9.83
CA THR A 214 -7.75 11.75 -11.15
C THR A 214 -9.04 12.36 -11.68
N THR A 215 -10.08 11.56 -11.91
CA THR A 215 -11.31 12.02 -12.58
C THR A 215 -12.02 13.19 -11.86
N PRO A 216 -12.27 13.18 -10.54
CA PRO A 216 -12.97 14.31 -9.94
C PRO A 216 -12.10 15.55 -9.96
N PHE A 217 -10.78 15.40 -9.81
CA PHE A 217 -9.83 16.50 -9.89
C PHE A 217 -9.69 17.08 -11.29
N LEU A 218 -9.82 16.28 -12.34
CA LEU A 218 -10.01 16.79 -13.70
C LEU A 218 -11.30 17.61 -13.75
N GLY A 219 -12.41 17.12 -13.18
CA GLY A 219 -13.65 17.89 -13.06
C GLY A 219 -13.48 19.22 -12.30
N LEU A 220 -12.77 19.21 -11.18
CA LEU A 220 -12.42 20.41 -10.42
C LEU A 220 -11.54 21.35 -11.26
N MET A 221 -10.50 20.85 -11.93
CA MET A 221 -9.66 21.63 -12.83
C MET A 221 -10.50 22.30 -13.93
N TYR A 222 -11.41 21.55 -14.57
CA TYR A 222 -12.30 22.06 -15.62
C TYR A 222 -13.19 23.21 -15.15
N TYR A 223 -13.50 23.28 -13.85
CA TYR A 223 -14.27 24.40 -13.30
C TYR A 223 -13.37 25.52 -12.75
N TYR A 224 -12.50 25.19 -11.79
CA TYR A 224 -11.78 26.18 -10.98
C TYR A 224 -10.62 26.83 -11.73
N LEU A 225 -9.90 26.12 -12.60
CA LEU A 225 -8.80 26.71 -13.38
C LEU A 225 -9.27 27.80 -14.35
N PRO A 226 -10.23 27.56 -15.27
CA PRO A 226 -10.70 28.61 -16.16
C PRO A 226 -11.39 29.75 -15.39
N LYS A 227 -12.05 29.46 -14.27
CA LYS A 227 -12.68 30.48 -13.42
C LYS A 227 -11.67 31.35 -12.66
N ALA A 228 -10.56 30.78 -12.19
CA ALA A 228 -9.47 31.53 -11.58
C ALA A 228 -8.69 32.35 -12.62
N ALA A 229 -8.46 31.76 -13.81
CA ALA A 229 -7.75 32.42 -14.90
C ALA A 229 -8.59 33.50 -15.60
N ASN A 230 -9.92 33.42 -15.47
CA ASN A 230 -10.89 34.15 -16.28
C ASN A 230 -10.65 33.96 -17.80
N ARG A 231 -10.51 32.70 -18.20
CA ARG A 231 -10.29 32.28 -19.59
C ARG A 231 -11.26 31.15 -19.95
N PRO A 232 -11.72 31.06 -21.20
CA PRO A 232 -12.46 29.90 -21.66
C PRO A 232 -11.54 28.69 -21.72
N ILE A 233 -12.11 27.50 -21.53
CA ILE A 233 -11.38 26.23 -21.68
C ILE A 233 -10.79 26.14 -23.10
N TYR A 234 -9.57 25.64 -23.21
CA TYR A 234 -8.82 25.64 -24.47
C TYR A 234 -9.51 24.85 -25.60
N SER A 235 -9.82 23.56 -25.39
CA SER A 235 -10.35 22.71 -26.47
C SER A 235 -11.48 21.79 -26.02
N TYR A 236 -12.68 22.05 -26.54
CA TYR A 236 -13.85 21.19 -26.36
C TYR A 236 -13.67 19.81 -27.01
N LYS A 237 -13.09 19.74 -28.22
CA LYS A 237 -12.83 18.45 -28.89
C LYS A 237 -11.86 17.59 -28.09
N LEU A 238 -10.80 18.19 -27.55
CA LEU A 238 -9.86 17.49 -26.67
C LEU A 238 -10.58 17.01 -25.40
N SER A 239 -11.48 17.83 -24.85
CA SER A 239 -12.33 17.46 -23.69
C SER A 239 -13.16 16.19 -23.94
N ILE A 240 -13.67 15.99 -25.16
CA ILE A 240 -14.39 14.77 -25.54
C ILE A 240 -13.43 13.58 -25.63
N ILE A 241 -12.37 13.72 -26.42
CA ILE A 241 -11.46 12.62 -26.74
C ILE A 241 -10.85 12.09 -25.46
N HIS A 242 -10.23 12.97 -24.66
CA HIS A 242 -9.53 12.53 -23.47
C HIS A 242 -10.49 12.05 -22.37
N PHE A 243 -11.74 12.49 -22.33
CA PHE A 243 -12.72 11.96 -21.39
C PHE A 243 -13.00 10.48 -21.67
N TRP A 244 -13.46 10.17 -22.89
CA TRP A 244 -13.87 8.81 -23.23
C TRP A 244 -12.71 7.82 -23.26
N SER A 245 -11.56 8.22 -23.78
CA SER A 245 -10.39 7.33 -23.78
C SER A 245 -9.79 7.17 -22.39
N LEU A 246 -9.77 8.20 -21.52
CA LEU A 246 -9.27 8.04 -20.16
C LEU A 246 -10.16 7.07 -19.37
N ILE A 247 -11.47 7.32 -19.29
CA ILE A 247 -12.35 6.47 -18.45
C ILE A 247 -12.37 5.02 -18.92
N PHE A 248 -12.20 4.77 -20.23
CA PHE A 248 -12.18 3.42 -20.76
C PHE A 248 -10.83 2.73 -20.53
N LEU A 249 -9.71 3.39 -20.86
CA LEU A 249 -8.38 2.77 -20.81
C LEU A 249 -7.87 2.59 -19.38
N TYR A 250 -8.24 3.47 -18.45
CA TYR A 250 -7.79 3.36 -17.05
C TYR A 250 -8.23 2.04 -16.40
N MET A 251 -9.41 1.53 -16.79
CA MET A 251 -9.98 0.29 -16.27
C MET A 251 -9.12 -0.96 -16.51
N TRP A 252 -8.06 -0.87 -17.33
CA TRP A 252 -7.21 -1.98 -17.77
C TRP A 252 -5.80 -1.97 -17.17
N ALA A 253 -5.44 -0.88 -16.48
CA ALA A 253 -4.06 -0.66 -16.06
C ALA A 253 -3.74 -1.33 -14.71
N GLY A 254 -4.69 -1.99 -14.05
CA GLY A 254 -4.49 -2.74 -12.81
C GLY A 254 -3.25 -3.67 -12.79
N PRO A 255 -2.99 -4.49 -13.83
CA PRO A 255 -1.92 -5.48 -13.80
C PRO A 255 -0.51 -4.89 -13.78
N HIS A 256 -0.33 -3.59 -14.03
CA HIS A 256 0.98 -2.95 -13.92
C HIS A 256 1.55 -2.93 -12.49
N HIS A 257 0.71 -3.21 -11.48
CA HIS A 257 1.12 -3.40 -10.08
C HIS A 257 1.63 -4.81 -9.80
N LEU A 258 1.44 -5.74 -10.75
CA LEU A 258 1.65 -7.18 -10.59
C LEU A 258 2.70 -7.72 -11.57
N LEU A 259 3.56 -6.84 -12.09
CA LEU A 259 4.61 -7.22 -13.02
C LEU A 259 5.71 -8.02 -12.32
N TYR A 260 6.19 -9.07 -12.99
CA TYR A 260 7.16 -10.03 -12.44
C TYR A 260 6.71 -10.72 -11.14
N GLN A 261 5.41 -10.74 -10.88
CA GLN A 261 4.83 -11.55 -9.82
C GLN A 261 4.25 -12.83 -10.42
N ALA A 262 3.51 -13.59 -9.63
CA ALA A 262 2.92 -14.86 -10.06
C ALA A 262 1.76 -14.71 -11.08
N LEU A 263 1.42 -13.48 -11.51
CA LEU A 263 0.33 -13.23 -12.44
C LEU A 263 0.64 -13.77 -13.86
N PRO A 264 -0.34 -14.28 -14.63
CA PRO A 264 -0.11 -14.72 -16.01
C PRO A 264 0.45 -13.61 -16.91
N GLU A 265 1.36 -13.98 -17.81
CA GLU A 265 2.06 -13.06 -18.70
C GLU A 265 1.12 -12.23 -19.61
N TRP A 266 0.02 -12.82 -20.08
CA TRP A 266 -0.95 -12.11 -20.90
C TRP A 266 -1.60 -10.93 -20.16
N ALA A 267 -1.91 -11.11 -18.87
CA ALA A 267 -2.54 -10.07 -18.05
C ALA A 267 -1.54 -8.94 -17.76
N GLN A 268 -0.28 -9.31 -17.44
CA GLN A 268 0.81 -8.34 -17.31
C GLN A 268 1.00 -7.52 -18.61
N ALA A 269 1.01 -8.16 -19.77
CA ALA A 269 1.17 -7.50 -21.07
C ALA A 269 0.04 -6.51 -21.39
N LEU A 270 -1.21 -6.84 -21.04
CA LEU A 270 -2.33 -5.90 -21.16
C LEU A 270 -2.13 -4.69 -20.26
N GLY A 271 -1.76 -4.91 -18.98
CA GLY A 271 -1.48 -3.83 -18.03
C GLY A 271 -0.42 -2.86 -18.55
N VAL A 272 0.70 -3.38 -19.09
CA VAL A 272 1.76 -2.54 -19.70
C VAL A 272 1.22 -1.77 -20.91
N THR A 273 0.55 -2.46 -21.83
CA THR A 273 0.08 -1.86 -23.09
C THR A 273 -0.89 -0.70 -22.84
N PHE A 274 -1.90 -0.94 -22.00
CA PHE A 274 -2.91 0.07 -21.71
C PHE A 274 -2.37 1.22 -20.85
N SER A 275 -1.40 0.96 -19.97
CA SER A 275 -0.71 2.01 -19.21
C SER A 275 0.07 2.96 -20.14
N ILE A 276 0.78 2.45 -21.15
CA ILE A 276 1.44 3.31 -22.15
C ILE A 276 0.41 4.12 -22.93
N MET A 277 -0.67 3.48 -23.38
CA MET A 277 -1.75 4.18 -24.10
C MET A 277 -2.39 5.29 -23.26
N LEU A 278 -2.36 5.17 -21.93
CA LEU A 278 -2.92 6.12 -20.98
C LEU A 278 -2.18 7.47 -20.94
N ILE A 279 -0.95 7.55 -21.48
CA ILE A 279 -0.20 8.82 -21.57
C ILE A 279 -1.02 9.86 -22.36
N ALA A 280 -1.48 9.50 -23.56
CA ALA A 280 -2.18 10.41 -24.46
C ALA A 280 -3.47 11.03 -23.86
N PRO A 281 -4.42 10.25 -23.32
CA PRO A 281 -5.61 10.81 -22.68
C PRO A 281 -5.29 11.55 -21.38
N SER A 282 -4.31 11.10 -20.60
CA SER A 282 -3.92 11.78 -19.38
C SER A 282 -3.36 13.16 -19.69
N TRP A 283 -2.40 13.26 -20.61
CA TRP A 283 -1.85 14.53 -21.07
C TRP A 283 -2.86 15.39 -21.81
N GLY A 284 -3.91 14.81 -22.39
CA GLY A 284 -5.07 15.56 -22.86
C GLY A 284 -5.66 16.47 -21.77
N GLY A 285 -5.71 16.00 -20.52
CA GLY A 285 -6.09 16.82 -19.36
C GLY A 285 -5.09 17.93 -19.05
N MET A 286 -3.80 17.60 -19.01
CA MET A 286 -2.71 18.55 -18.75
C MET A 286 -2.70 19.68 -19.78
N ILE A 287 -2.71 19.32 -21.06
CA ILE A 287 -2.70 20.24 -22.20
C ILE A 287 -3.92 21.16 -22.14
N ASN A 288 -5.11 20.61 -21.88
CA ASN A 288 -6.32 21.43 -21.81
C ASN A 288 -6.29 22.39 -20.61
N GLY A 289 -5.73 21.96 -19.47
CA GLY A 289 -5.51 22.81 -18.30
C GLY A 289 -4.49 23.94 -18.57
N LEU A 290 -3.27 23.61 -19.00
CA LEU A 290 -2.21 24.60 -19.19
C LEU A 290 -2.48 25.54 -20.36
N LEU A 291 -3.00 25.05 -21.49
CA LEU A 291 -3.29 25.93 -22.63
C LEU A 291 -4.51 26.83 -22.40
N THR A 292 -5.35 26.55 -21.42
CA THR A 292 -6.41 27.48 -20.95
C THR A 292 -5.80 28.76 -20.38
N LEU A 293 -4.57 28.72 -19.88
CA LEU A 293 -3.85 29.90 -19.39
C LEU A 293 -3.17 30.72 -20.49
N ARG A 294 -3.31 30.35 -21.77
CA ARG A 294 -2.72 31.10 -22.88
C ARG A 294 -3.19 32.56 -22.84
N GLY A 295 -2.24 33.48 -22.69
CA GLY A 295 -2.49 34.92 -22.54
C GLY A 295 -2.91 35.36 -21.13
N ALA A 296 -2.79 34.51 -20.12
CA ALA A 296 -3.04 34.81 -18.70
C ALA A 296 -1.88 34.39 -17.77
N TRP A 297 -0.70 34.07 -18.35
CA TRP A 297 0.50 33.66 -17.61
C TRP A 297 1.06 34.76 -16.69
N ASP A 298 0.87 36.02 -17.06
CA ASP A 298 1.16 37.19 -16.24
C ASP A 298 0.48 37.12 -14.87
N ARG A 299 -0.78 36.65 -14.83
CA ARG A 299 -1.57 36.52 -13.59
C ARG A 299 -1.06 35.41 -12.67
N VAL A 300 -0.39 34.41 -13.22
CA VAL A 300 0.18 33.31 -12.42
C VAL A 300 1.28 33.85 -11.49
N ARG A 301 2.03 34.87 -11.90
CA ARG A 301 3.03 35.51 -11.04
C ARG A 301 2.41 36.13 -9.79
N ASP A 302 1.22 36.71 -9.93
CA ASP A 302 0.62 37.58 -8.93
C ASP A 302 -0.42 36.86 -8.05
N SER A 303 -0.96 35.71 -8.49
CA SER A 303 -1.96 34.92 -7.74
C SER A 303 -1.43 33.56 -7.31
N ALA A 304 -1.32 33.34 -6.00
CA ALA A 304 -0.97 32.07 -5.39
C ALA A 304 -1.97 30.96 -5.77
N ALA A 305 -3.26 31.27 -5.86
CA ALA A 305 -4.27 30.32 -6.32
C ALA A 305 -3.95 29.79 -7.72
N LEU A 306 -3.57 30.67 -8.66
CA LEU A 306 -3.15 30.27 -10.00
C LEU A 306 -1.80 29.52 -9.99
N LYS A 307 -0.83 29.90 -9.16
CA LYS A 307 0.43 29.15 -9.00
C LYS A 307 0.19 27.71 -8.60
N PHE A 308 -0.66 27.48 -7.60
CA PHE A 308 -1.04 26.15 -7.16
C PHE A 308 -1.73 25.36 -8.27
N LEU A 309 -2.70 25.95 -8.98
CA LEU A 309 -3.39 25.27 -10.07
C LEU A 309 -2.43 24.91 -11.23
N VAL A 310 -1.48 25.77 -11.56
CA VAL A 310 -0.46 25.50 -12.59
C VAL A 310 0.45 24.36 -12.16
N VAL A 311 1.05 24.46 -10.98
CA VAL A 311 1.96 23.42 -10.47
C VAL A 311 1.23 22.09 -10.29
N ALA A 312 -0.05 22.11 -9.90
CA ALA A 312 -0.85 20.91 -9.81
C ALA A 312 -1.01 20.22 -11.15
N VAL A 313 -1.39 20.96 -12.20
CA VAL A 313 -1.54 20.39 -13.56
C VAL A 313 -0.19 19.92 -14.11
N THR A 314 0.92 20.58 -13.76
CA THR A 314 2.27 20.10 -14.10
C THR A 314 2.63 18.81 -13.37
N ALA A 315 2.35 18.72 -12.06
CA ALA A 315 2.58 17.52 -11.26
C ALA A 315 1.74 16.34 -11.78
N TYR A 316 0.50 16.61 -12.18
CA TYR A 316 -0.36 15.63 -12.87
C TYR A 316 0.26 15.15 -14.18
N GLY A 317 0.78 16.06 -15.02
CA GLY A 317 1.49 15.71 -16.24
C GLY A 317 2.72 14.85 -16.00
N MET A 318 3.51 15.18 -14.98
CA MET A 318 4.68 14.43 -14.55
C MET A 318 4.29 13.02 -14.07
N SER A 319 3.35 12.91 -13.11
CA SER A 319 2.96 11.62 -12.54
C SER A 319 2.28 10.73 -13.59
N THR A 320 1.46 11.30 -14.48
CA THR A 320 0.82 10.55 -15.57
C THR A 320 1.73 10.26 -16.77
N PHE A 321 2.98 10.72 -16.72
CA PHE A 321 4.05 10.22 -17.58
C PHE A 321 4.89 9.16 -16.84
N GLU A 322 5.27 9.44 -15.60
CA GLU A 322 6.03 8.55 -14.74
C GLU A 322 5.33 7.21 -14.52
N GLY A 323 4.02 7.20 -14.22
CA GLY A 323 3.26 5.97 -14.00
C GLY A 323 3.34 5.00 -15.19
N PRO A 324 3.02 5.45 -16.42
CA PRO A 324 3.25 4.65 -17.63
C PRO A 324 4.70 4.20 -17.83
N MET A 325 5.70 4.99 -17.47
CA MET A 325 7.09 4.52 -17.50
C MET A 325 7.34 3.40 -16.49
N MET A 326 6.83 3.52 -15.26
CA MET A 326 6.92 2.48 -14.22
C MET A 326 6.15 1.20 -14.58
N SER A 327 5.19 1.27 -15.50
CA SER A 327 4.48 0.09 -16.03
C SER A 327 5.30 -0.70 -17.05
N LEU A 328 6.39 -0.14 -17.59
CA LEU A 328 7.29 -0.90 -18.46
C LEU A 328 8.03 -1.93 -17.61
N LYS A 329 7.97 -3.21 -17.98
CA LYS A 329 8.67 -4.28 -17.25
C LYS A 329 10.14 -3.93 -16.94
N SER A 330 10.88 -3.39 -17.91
CA SER A 330 12.28 -2.98 -17.72
C SER A 330 12.52 -1.88 -16.68
N VAL A 331 11.52 -1.04 -16.41
CA VAL A 331 11.54 0.02 -15.38
C VAL A 331 10.91 -0.50 -14.08
N ASN A 332 9.89 -1.33 -14.17
CA ASN A 332 9.20 -1.92 -13.03
C ASN A 332 10.13 -2.78 -12.18
N GLN A 333 11.06 -3.53 -12.80
CA GLN A 333 12.07 -4.29 -12.04
C GLN A 333 12.88 -3.40 -11.05
N ILE A 334 13.02 -2.11 -11.35
CA ILE A 334 13.71 -1.08 -10.54
C ILE A 334 12.76 -0.45 -9.52
N THR A 335 11.55 -0.10 -9.97
CA THR A 335 10.62 0.76 -9.21
C THR A 335 9.66 -0.01 -8.31
N HIS A 336 9.43 -1.29 -8.61
CA HIS A 336 8.56 -2.16 -7.82
C HIS A 336 9.24 -2.57 -6.52
N PHE A 337 8.47 -2.60 -5.44
CA PHE A 337 8.93 -2.75 -4.05
C PHE A 337 9.81 -1.63 -3.47
N THR A 338 10.34 -0.72 -4.29
CA THR A 338 11.23 0.35 -3.83
C THR A 338 10.48 1.63 -3.44
N ASP A 339 11.22 2.57 -2.86
CA ASP A 339 10.71 3.89 -2.48
C ASP A 339 10.29 4.77 -3.68
N TRP A 340 10.55 4.34 -4.92
CA TRP A 340 10.10 5.04 -6.13
C TRP A 340 8.58 5.10 -6.18
N THR A 341 7.92 4.00 -5.83
CA THR A 341 6.46 3.93 -5.80
C THR A 341 5.87 4.94 -4.81
N ILE A 342 6.54 5.13 -3.66
CA ILE A 342 6.12 6.13 -2.67
C ILE A 342 6.35 7.55 -3.20
N ALA A 343 7.47 7.83 -3.85
CA ALA A 343 7.75 9.12 -4.48
C ALA A 343 6.69 9.48 -5.53
N HIS A 344 6.40 8.54 -6.45
CA HIS A 344 5.38 8.67 -7.49
C HIS A 344 4.00 9.04 -6.90
N VAL A 345 3.56 8.28 -5.89
CA VAL A 345 2.27 8.52 -5.21
C VAL A 345 2.25 9.91 -4.57
N HIS A 346 3.34 10.36 -3.95
CA HIS A 346 3.37 11.66 -3.28
C HIS A 346 3.49 12.86 -4.24
N ILE A 347 4.09 12.70 -5.41
CA ILE A 347 4.03 13.73 -6.47
C ILE A 347 2.58 13.94 -6.91
N GLY A 348 1.84 12.85 -7.13
CA GLY A 348 0.40 12.90 -7.42
C GLY A 348 -0.40 13.49 -6.25
N GLY A 349 -0.24 12.95 -5.05
CA GLY A 349 -1.01 13.34 -3.87
C GLY A 349 -0.74 14.77 -3.39
N MET A 350 0.53 15.14 -3.22
CA MET A 350 0.92 16.48 -2.72
C MET A 350 0.86 17.53 -3.83
N GLY A 351 1.34 17.19 -5.03
CA GLY A 351 1.44 18.11 -6.16
C GLY A 351 0.11 18.30 -6.88
N TRP A 352 -0.47 17.22 -7.41
CA TRP A 352 -1.73 17.29 -8.17
C TRP A 352 -2.94 17.48 -7.25
N ASN A 353 -3.22 16.52 -6.36
CA ASN A 353 -4.42 16.60 -5.52
C ASN A 353 -4.33 17.78 -4.55
N GLY A 354 -3.26 17.84 -3.75
CA GLY A 354 -3.00 18.95 -2.84
C GLY A 354 -3.03 20.30 -3.55
N GLY A 355 -2.29 20.45 -4.66
CA GLY A 355 -2.24 21.71 -5.42
C GLY A 355 -3.60 22.17 -5.96
N ILE A 356 -4.44 21.27 -6.50
CA ILE A 356 -5.81 21.63 -6.90
C ILE A 356 -6.65 22.04 -5.68
N VAL A 357 -6.59 21.31 -4.56
CA VAL A 357 -7.31 21.68 -3.33
C VAL A 357 -6.90 23.06 -2.86
N PHE A 358 -5.59 23.33 -2.79
CA PHE A 358 -5.05 24.60 -2.31
C PHE A 358 -5.47 25.76 -3.22
N GLY A 359 -5.29 25.61 -4.54
CA GLY A 359 -5.69 26.62 -5.52
C GLY A 359 -7.21 26.86 -5.54
N MET A 360 -7.99 25.78 -5.46
CA MET A 360 -9.45 25.84 -5.36
C MET A 360 -9.89 26.62 -4.12
N LEU A 361 -9.40 26.28 -2.94
CA LEU A 361 -9.84 26.90 -1.69
C LEU A 361 -9.39 28.36 -1.55
N TYR A 362 -8.17 28.71 -2.00
CA TYR A 362 -7.73 30.11 -2.05
C TYR A 362 -8.58 30.97 -2.99
N TRP A 363 -9.15 30.37 -4.05
CA TRP A 363 -10.08 31.07 -4.93
C TRP A 363 -11.52 31.08 -4.40
N LEU A 364 -11.97 29.97 -3.81
CA LEU A 364 -13.37 29.72 -3.44
C LEU A 364 -13.76 30.41 -2.13
N VAL A 365 -12.92 30.32 -1.09
CA VAL A 365 -13.25 30.82 0.26
C VAL A 365 -13.50 32.33 0.27
N PRO A 366 -12.66 33.21 -0.32
CA PRO A 366 -12.96 34.64 -0.36
C PRO A 366 -14.29 34.96 -1.04
N LYS A 367 -14.67 34.18 -2.07
CA LYS A 367 -15.94 34.36 -2.79
C LYS A 367 -17.15 33.95 -1.96
N LEU A 368 -17.07 32.79 -1.29
CA LEU A 368 -18.14 32.30 -0.42
C LEU A 368 -18.41 33.25 0.76
N PHE A 369 -17.36 33.86 1.30
CA PHE A 369 -17.43 34.78 2.43
C PHE A 369 -17.48 36.25 2.01
N LYS A 370 -17.64 36.54 0.72
CA LYS A 370 -17.70 37.91 0.16
C LYS A 370 -16.60 38.83 0.71
N SER A 371 -15.40 38.31 0.86
CA SER A 371 -14.24 39.03 1.39
C SER A 371 -13.07 38.98 0.41
N LYS A 372 -12.01 39.70 0.73
CA LYS A 372 -10.70 39.52 0.10
C LYS A 372 -9.93 38.46 0.89
N LEU A 373 -9.06 37.72 0.21
CA LEU A 373 -8.13 36.82 0.91
C LEU A 373 -7.33 37.63 1.94
N TYR A 374 -7.21 37.10 3.16
CA TYR A 374 -6.56 37.80 4.27
C TYR A 374 -5.11 38.18 3.94
N SER A 375 -4.33 37.28 3.34
CA SER A 375 -2.98 37.60 2.88
C SER A 375 -2.54 36.79 1.67
N GLU A 376 -2.27 37.48 0.56
CA GLU A 376 -1.65 36.89 -0.63
C GLU A 376 -0.19 36.48 -0.36
N LYS A 377 0.51 37.19 0.54
CA LYS A 377 1.88 36.85 0.94
C LYS A 377 1.93 35.50 1.65
N LEU A 378 1.02 35.25 2.60
CA LEU A 378 0.94 33.96 3.28
C LEU A 378 0.56 32.83 2.31
N ALA A 379 -0.32 33.10 1.34
CA ALA A 379 -0.65 32.11 0.31
C ALA A 379 0.56 31.78 -0.59
N ASN A 380 1.40 32.77 -0.91
CA ASN A 380 2.66 32.56 -1.62
C ASN A 380 3.71 31.83 -0.77
N THR A 381 3.78 32.09 0.54
CA THR A 381 4.64 31.33 1.46
C THR A 381 4.20 29.86 1.51
N HIS A 382 2.90 29.60 1.64
CA HIS A 382 2.36 28.23 1.54
C HIS A 382 2.77 27.59 0.21
N PHE A 383 2.62 28.28 -0.92
CA PHE A 383 3.03 27.79 -2.23
C PHE A 383 4.48 27.32 -2.25
N TRP A 384 5.42 28.18 -1.85
CA TRP A 384 6.84 27.83 -1.89
C TRP A 384 7.21 26.71 -0.92
N MET A 385 6.64 26.72 0.30
CA MET A 385 6.87 25.64 1.26
C MET A 385 6.38 24.29 0.72
N SER A 386 5.17 24.26 0.16
CA SER A 386 4.59 23.03 -0.37
C SER A 386 5.31 22.53 -1.62
N THR A 387 5.67 23.41 -2.55
CA THR A 387 6.44 23.02 -3.74
C THR A 387 7.84 22.52 -3.38
N LEU A 388 8.54 23.20 -2.46
CA LEU A 388 9.85 22.76 -1.99
C LEU A 388 9.75 21.43 -1.25
N ALA A 389 8.74 21.25 -0.39
CA ALA A 389 8.50 20.00 0.31
C ALA A 389 8.33 18.84 -0.68
N ILE A 390 7.54 18.99 -1.76
CA ILE A 390 7.37 17.95 -2.78
C ILE A 390 8.72 17.50 -3.36
N LEU A 391 9.61 18.45 -3.69
CA LEU A 391 10.93 18.13 -4.23
C LEU A 391 11.83 17.43 -3.20
N ILE A 392 11.85 17.93 -1.96
CA ILE A 392 12.60 17.32 -0.84
C ILE A 392 12.00 15.96 -0.45
N TYR A 393 10.75 15.68 -0.79
CA TYR A 393 10.14 14.37 -0.60
C TYR A 393 10.57 13.40 -1.71
N ALA A 394 10.37 13.79 -2.96
CA ALA A 394 10.52 12.89 -4.11
C ALA A 394 11.98 12.54 -4.41
N ILE A 395 12.87 13.53 -4.42
CA ILE A 395 14.27 13.33 -4.84
C ILE A 395 15.01 12.32 -3.95
N PRO A 396 14.96 12.43 -2.60
CA PRO A 396 15.61 11.44 -1.74
C PRO A 396 15.01 10.04 -1.87
N LEU A 397 13.71 9.93 -2.15
CA LEU A 397 13.06 8.63 -2.34
C LEU A 397 13.39 7.99 -3.70
N TYR A 398 13.56 8.79 -4.76
CA TYR A 398 14.16 8.29 -6.00
C TYR A 398 15.59 7.80 -5.78
N TRP A 399 16.38 8.53 -5.00
CA TRP A 399 17.73 8.09 -4.65
C TRP A 399 17.71 6.79 -3.84
N ALA A 400 16.86 6.71 -2.81
CA ALA A 400 16.65 5.50 -2.02
C ALA A 400 16.27 4.31 -2.91
N ALA A 401 15.39 4.52 -3.89
CA ALA A 401 14.97 3.47 -4.80
C ALA A 401 16.07 2.96 -5.72
N VAL A 402 16.89 3.87 -6.26
CA VAL A 402 18.06 3.49 -7.07
C VAL A 402 19.07 2.74 -6.19
N THR A 403 19.32 3.21 -4.96
CA THR A 403 20.17 2.51 -3.99
C THR A 403 19.63 1.10 -3.69
N GLN A 404 18.34 0.96 -3.39
CA GLN A 404 17.69 -0.32 -3.15
C GLN A 404 17.90 -1.27 -4.34
N TRP A 405 17.56 -0.83 -5.55
CA TRP A 405 17.69 -1.67 -6.74
C TRP A 405 19.14 -2.06 -7.04
N LEU A 406 20.09 -1.12 -6.92
CA LEU A 406 21.51 -1.41 -7.13
C LEU A 406 22.01 -2.44 -6.12
N MET A 407 21.77 -2.24 -4.83
CA MET A 407 22.23 -3.17 -3.79
C MET A 407 21.55 -4.54 -3.88
N TRP A 408 20.26 -4.60 -4.22
CA TRP A 408 19.56 -5.87 -4.30
C TRP A 408 20.10 -6.78 -5.39
N ARG A 409 20.56 -6.22 -6.52
CA ARG A 409 21.01 -6.97 -7.71
C ARG A 409 22.51 -7.18 -7.81
N ASP A 410 23.29 -6.57 -6.93
CA ASP A 410 24.75 -6.52 -7.08
C ASP A 410 25.40 -7.85 -6.72
N TYR A 411 26.43 -8.22 -7.49
CA TYR A 411 27.19 -9.46 -7.30
C TYR A 411 28.68 -9.17 -7.23
N THR A 412 29.40 -9.95 -6.43
CA THR A 412 30.87 -9.98 -6.44
C THR A 412 31.39 -10.58 -7.75
N ASP A 413 32.68 -10.40 -8.04
CA ASP A 413 33.33 -11.01 -9.22
C ASP A 413 33.27 -12.56 -9.17
N GLU A 414 33.17 -13.13 -7.97
CA GLU A 414 33.00 -14.57 -7.75
C GLU A 414 31.55 -15.06 -7.94
N GLY A 415 30.60 -14.16 -8.18
CA GLY A 415 29.22 -14.51 -8.52
C GLY A 415 28.27 -14.69 -7.33
N PHE A 416 28.61 -14.17 -6.15
CA PHE A 416 27.74 -14.13 -4.96
C PHE A 416 27.05 -12.79 -4.80
N LEU A 417 25.90 -12.75 -4.11
CA LEU A 417 25.25 -11.49 -3.77
C LEU A 417 26.18 -10.62 -2.91
N GLN A 418 26.43 -9.38 -3.35
CA GLN A 418 27.28 -8.43 -2.63
C GLN A 418 26.66 -8.03 -1.27
N TYR A 419 25.34 -7.90 -1.23
CA TYR A 419 24.58 -7.50 -0.04
C TYR A 419 23.52 -8.55 0.28
N PRO A 420 23.86 -9.76 0.78
CA PRO A 420 22.90 -10.85 0.97
C PRO A 420 21.89 -10.55 2.09
N ASN A 421 22.25 -9.73 3.08
CA ASN A 421 21.35 -9.34 4.16
C ASN A 421 20.52 -8.10 3.74
N PHE A 422 19.20 -8.22 3.82
CA PHE A 422 18.30 -7.11 3.46
C PHE A 422 18.53 -5.86 4.32
N LEU A 423 18.96 -6.05 5.57
CA LEU A 423 19.19 -4.96 6.51
C LEU A 423 20.28 -3.99 6.03
N GLU A 424 21.29 -4.47 5.32
CA GLU A 424 22.34 -3.61 4.75
C GLU A 424 21.76 -2.56 3.80
N THR A 425 20.78 -2.96 2.98
CA THR A 425 20.09 -2.01 2.11
C THR A 425 19.23 -1.04 2.90
N LEU A 426 18.56 -1.54 3.94
CA LEU A 426 17.69 -0.72 4.79
C LEU A 426 18.47 0.38 5.49
N THR A 427 19.61 0.07 6.11
CA THR A 427 20.42 1.04 6.85
C THR A 427 20.98 2.13 5.95
N GLN A 428 21.30 1.80 4.70
CA GLN A 428 21.71 2.78 3.69
C GLN A 428 20.62 3.79 3.32
N ILE A 429 19.34 3.44 3.41
CA ILE A 429 18.22 4.31 3.02
C ILE A 429 17.54 5.03 4.18
N VAL A 430 17.80 4.67 5.45
CA VAL A 430 17.27 5.38 6.63
C VAL A 430 17.55 6.89 6.59
N PRO A 431 18.74 7.39 6.17
CA PRO A 431 18.97 8.83 6.05
C PRO A 431 17.97 9.53 5.12
N MET A 432 17.54 8.88 4.04
CA MET A 432 16.53 9.42 3.10
C MET A 432 15.15 9.49 3.77
N TYR A 433 14.84 8.56 4.69
CA TYR A 433 13.63 8.65 5.52
C TYR A 433 13.64 9.84 6.48
N ALA A 434 14.79 10.20 7.05
CA ALA A 434 14.91 11.40 7.86
C ALA A 434 14.67 12.68 7.03
N VAL A 435 15.17 12.75 5.79
CA VAL A 435 14.88 13.87 4.88
C VAL A 435 13.39 13.91 4.51
N ARG A 436 12.76 12.75 4.30
CA ARG A 436 11.32 12.63 4.07
C ARG A 436 10.51 13.19 5.25
N VAL A 437 10.93 12.93 6.50
CA VAL A 437 10.30 13.53 7.70
C VAL A 437 10.36 15.05 7.66
N PHE A 438 11.54 15.62 7.35
CA PHE A 438 11.71 17.07 7.24
C PHE A 438 10.79 17.67 6.17
N SER A 439 10.68 17.02 5.01
CA SER A 439 9.71 17.41 3.97
C SER A 439 8.26 17.39 4.48
N GLY A 440 7.85 16.32 5.16
CA GLY A 440 6.51 16.20 5.73
C GLY A 440 6.19 17.32 6.72
N ILE A 441 7.14 17.67 7.59
CA ILE A 441 7.00 18.80 8.53
C ILE A 441 6.90 20.13 7.78
N LEU A 442 7.70 20.34 6.74
CA LEU A 442 7.66 21.54 5.91
C LEU A 442 6.29 21.67 5.21
N PHE A 443 5.77 20.58 4.65
CA PHE A 443 4.45 20.55 4.02
C PHE A 443 3.32 20.81 5.02
N LEU A 444 3.39 20.20 6.21
CA LEU A 444 2.44 20.46 7.30
C LEU A 444 2.48 21.94 7.73
N GLY A 445 3.67 22.52 7.90
CA GLY A 445 3.83 23.94 8.21
C GLY A 445 3.20 24.84 7.14
N GLY A 446 3.41 24.53 5.86
CA GLY A 446 2.75 25.21 4.75
C GLY A 446 1.22 25.10 4.82
N PHE A 447 0.70 23.90 5.09
CA PHE A 447 -0.73 23.66 5.22
C PHE A 447 -1.35 24.40 6.41
N LEU A 448 -0.66 24.48 7.55
CA LEU A 448 -1.11 25.25 8.71
C LEU A 448 -1.18 26.76 8.40
N ILE A 449 -0.24 27.30 7.62
CA ILE A 449 -0.32 28.68 7.11
C ILE A 449 -1.57 28.89 6.27
N MET A 450 -1.93 27.93 5.42
CA MET A 450 -3.18 27.98 4.65
C MET A 450 -4.41 27.97 5.55
N VAL A 451 -4.47 27.05 6.52
CA VAL A 451 -5.59 26.96 7.48
C VAL A 451 -5.77 28.30 8.19
N PHE A 452 -4.68 28.88 8.71
CA PHE A 452 -4.70 30.19 9.36
C PHE A 452 -5.20 31.30 8.41
N ASN A 453 -4.66 31.38 7.20
CA ASN A 453 -5.01 32.40 6.23
C ASN A 453 -6.49 32.32 5.81
N LEU A 454 -7.00 31.12 5.56
CA LEU A 454 -8.40 30.88 5.24
C LEU A 454 -9.31 31.15 6.45
N ALA A 455 -8.92 30.75 7.66
CA ALA A 455 -9.68 31.05 8.87
C ALA A 455 -9.85 32.56 9.09
N LYS A 456 -8.78 33.34 8.94
CA LYS A 456 -8.83 34.82 9.00
C LYS A 456 -9.70 35.41 7.89
N THR A 457 -9.63 34.84 6.69
CA THR A 457 -10.47 35.25 5.54
C THR A 457 -11.96 35.03 5.85
N MET A 458 -12.32 33.86 6.38
CA MET A 458 -13.69 33.51 6.78
C MET A 458 -14.19 34.41 7.91
N ALA A 459 -13.36 34.69 8.92
CA ALA A 459 -13.72 35.54 10.05
C ALA A 459 -13.94 37.01 9.67
N SER A 460 -13.25 37.50 8.64
CA SER A 460 -13.40 38.88 8.14
C SER A 460 -14.59 39.09 7.19
N GLY A 461 -15.18 38.00 6.69
CA GLY A 461 -16.20 38.04 5.65
C GLY A 461 -17.62 37.84 6.15
N SER A 462 -18.58 38.00 5.24
CA SER A 462 -19.99 37.71 5.45
C SER A 462 -20.39 36.46 4.67
N PHE A 463 -20.94 35.45 5.35
CA PHE A 463 -21.38 34.22 4.72
C PHE A 463 -22.89 34.22 4.44
N ILE A 464 -23.31 33.76 3.26
CA ILE A 464 -24.72 33.57 2.93
C ILE A 464 -24.97 32.10 2.69
N ASP A 465 -25.76 31.48 3.57
CA ASP A 465 -26.14 30.06 3.51
C ASP A 465 -26.85 29.72 2.19
N ASN A 466 -27.78 30.58 1.76
CA ASN A 466 -28.58 30.41 0.55
C ASN A 466 -28.38 31.59 -0.40
N GLU A 467 -27.56 31.41 -1.44
CA GLU A 467 -27.25 32.45 -2.42
C GLU A 467 -28.31 32.48 -3.52
N VAL A 468 -29.05 33.59 -3.61
CA VAL A 468 -30.07 33.81 -4.66
C VAL A 468 -29.42 33.85 -6.04
N ALA A 469 -30.01 33.14 -7.00
CA ALA A 469 -29.61 33.11 -8.39
C ALA A 469 -30.83 33.04 -9.33
N GLU A 470 -30.62 33.40 -10.58
CA GLU A 470 -31.64 33.30 -11.62
C GLU A 470 -31.08 32.77 -12.94
N ALA A 471 -31.93 32.07 -13.70
CA ALA A 471 -31.60 31.57 -15.02
C ALA A 471 -32.88 31.37 -15.86
N PRO A 472 -32.79 31.45 -17.21
CA PRO A 472 -33.91 31.08 -18.07
C PRO A 472 -34.37 29.63 -17.82
N ALA A 473 -35.67 29.37 -17.95
CA ALA A 473 -36.21 28.02 -17.91
C ALA A 473 -35.58 27.11 -18.98
N LEU A 474 -35.46 25.81 -18.68
CA LEU A 474 -34.93 24.82 -19.61
C LEU A 474 -35.89 24.62 -20.79
N VAL A 475 -35.43 24.87 -22.02
CA VAL A 475 -36.20 24.54 -23.24
C VAL A 475 -35.84 23.13 -23.68
N LEU A 476 -36.76 22.16 -23.54
CA LEU A 476 -36.54 20.79 -23.98
C LEU A 476 -36.15 20.72 -25.46
N ALA A 477 -34.94 20.28 -25.77
CA ALA A 477 -34.51 20.11 -27.15
C ALA A 477 -35.25 18.94 -27.82
N GLY A 478 -35.74 19.17 -29.03
CA GLY A 478 -36.44 18.17 -29.84
C GLY A 478 -35.53 17.07 -30.42
N LYS A 479 -35.91 16.52 -31.57
CA LYS A 479 -35.09 15.54 -32.30
C LYS A 479 -33.69 16.12 -32.64
N ARG A 480 -32.69 15.26 -32.85
CA ARG A 480 -31.35 15.70 -33.27
C ARG A 480 -31.46 16.43 -34.60
N ASN A 481 -30.80 17.58 -34.74
CA ASN A 481 -30.59 18.23 -36.04
C ASN A 481 -29.13 18.01 -36.48
N PRO A 482 -28.86 17.11 -37.45
CA PRO A 482 -27.49 16.81 -37.88
C PRO A 482 -26.72 18.02 -38.43
N ALA A 483 -27.39 19.04 -38.96
CA ALA A 483 -26.75 20.22 -39.53
C ALA A 483 -26.17 21.18 -38.48
N THR A 484 -26.71 21.18 -37.26
CA THR A 484 -26.31 22.10 -36.18
C THR A 484 -25.77 21.38 -34.94
N GLU A 485 -25.94 20.06 -34.88
CA GLU A 485 -25.62 19.27 -33.69
C GLU A 485 -24.87 17.95 -34.00
N THR A 486 -23.65 17.88 -33.48
CA THR A 486 -22.84 16.65 -33.46
C THR A 486 -23.49 15.55 -32.61
N ILE A 487 -23.13 14.28 -32.85
CA ILE A 487 -23.63 13.15 -32.07
C ILE A 487 -23.32 13.32 -30.58
N HIS A 488 -22.10 13.74 -30.23
CA HIS A 488 -21.71 13.95 -28.84
C HIS A 488 -22.56 15.04 -28.15
N ARG A 489 -22.77 16.17 -28.83
CA ARG A 489 -23.59 17.28 -28.34
C ARG A 489 -25.06 16.90 -28.13
N TRP A 490 -25.55 15.95 -28.92
CA TRP A 490 -26.88 15.35 -28.73
C TRP A 490 -26.94 14.37 -27.54
N LEU A 491 -25.84 13.64 -27.27
CA LEU A 491 -25.74 12.74 -26.12
C LEU A 491 -25.63 13.51 -24.80
N GLU A 492 -24.78 14.54 -24.73
CA GLU A 492 -24.53 15.29 -23.49
C GLU A 492 -25.78 16.01 -22.94
N ARG A 493 -26.69 16.45 -23.82
CA ARG A 493 -27.97 17.05 -23.38
C ARG A 493 -28.94 16.02 -22.78
N ARG A 494 -28.62 14.73 -22.85
CA ARG A 494 -29.39 13.61 -22.29
C ARG A 494 -28.62 12.96 -21.15
N ALA A 495 -28.43 13.72 -20.07
CA ALA A 495 -27.58 13.36 -18.93
C ALA A 495 -27.75 11.92 -18.40
N VAL A 496 -28.99 11.42 -18.28
CA VAL A 496 -29.23 10.02 -17.84
C VAL A 496 -28.69 9.00 -18.85
N ARG A 497 -28.92 9.20 -20.15
CA ARG A 497 -28.38 8.31 -21.20
C ARG A 497 -26.86 8.40 -21.28
N PHE A 498 -26.31 9.60 -21.14
CA PHE A 498 -24.87 9.81 -21.06
C PHE A 498 -24.26 9.01 -19.89
N SER A 499 -24.92 9.05 -18.72
CA SER A 499 -24.49 8.29 -17.53
C SER A 499 -24.55 6.78 -17.77
N ILE A 500 -25.60 6.28 -18.43
CA ILE A 500 -25.72 4.85 -18.79
C ILE A 500 -24.58 4.45 -19.75
N LEU A 501 -24.26 5.26 -20.76
CA LEU A 501 -23.17 4.95 -21.69
C LEU A 501 -21.80 4.97 -21.00
N ALA A 502 -21.57 5.93 -20.10
CA ALA A 502 -20.36 5.95 -19.28
C ALA A 502 -20.28 4.70 -18.39
N PHE A 503 -21.37 4.31 -17.74
CA PHE A 503 -21.45 3.07 -16.95
C PHE A 503 -21.12 1.84 -17.78
N VAL A 504 -21.72 1.70 -18.97
CA VAL A 504 -21.44 0.57 -19.88
C VAL A 504 -19.97 0.55 -20.30
N ALA A 505 -19.37 1.71 -20.63
CA ALA A 505 -17.96 1.78 -20.99
C ALA A 505 -17.04 1.33 -19.84
N LEU A 506 -17.32 1.78 -18.61
CA LEU A 506 -16.58 1.38 -17.41
C LEU A 506 -16.75 -0.12 -17.11
N ALA A 507 -17.98 -0.62 -17.17
CA ALA A 507 -18.30 -2.01 -16.89
C ALA A 507 -17.64 -2.96 -17.88
N ILE A 508 -17.60 -2.62 -19.18
CA ILE A 508 -16.90 -3.42 -20.19
C ILE A 508 -15.40 -3.47 -19.88
N GLY A 509 -14.77 -2.32 -19.57
CA GLY A 509 -13.35 -2.27 -19.24
C GLY A 509 -12.98 -3.19 -18.07
N GLY A 510 -13.73 -3.12 -16.96
CA GLY A 510 -13.48 -3.98 -15.80
C GLY A 510 -13.84 -5.46 -16.03
N ALA A 511 -14.93 -5.74 -16.75
CA ALA A 511 -15.38 -7.11 -17.01
C ALA A 511 -14.35 -7.91 -17.81
N VAL A 512 -13.69 -7.30 -18.80
CA VAL A 512 -12.71 -8.01 -19.63
C VAL A 512 -11.44 -8.37 -18.85
N GLU A 513 -11.04 -7.58 -17.87
CA GLU A 513 -9.88 -7.90 -17.02
C GLU A 513 -10.21 -8.99 -15.99
N ILE A 514 -11.36 -8.87 -15.31
CA ILE A 514 -11.69 -9.73 -14.16
C ILE A 514 -12.28 -11.09 -14.56
N ILE A 515 -13.25 -11.12 -15.49
CA ILE A 515 -14.02 -12.33 -15.81
C ILE A 515 -13.11 -13.48 -16.27
N PRO A 516 -12.13 -13.28 -17.19
CA PRO A 516 -11.25 -14.36 -17.61
C PRO A 516 -10.41 -14.94 -16.46
N MET A 517 -9.98 -14.13 -15.50
CA MET A 517 -9.22 -14.59 -14.34
C MET A 517 -10.05 -15.45 -13.39
N ILE A 518 -11.34 -15.15 -13.24
CA ILE A 518 -12.26 -15.90 -12.37
C ILE A 518 -12.67 -17.23 -13.00
N PHE A 519 -13.05 -17.24 -14.28
CA PHE A 519 -13.74 -18.39 -14.87
C PHE A 519 -12.84 -19.34 -15.66
N ILE A 520 -11.64 -18.93 -16.09
CA ILE A 520 -10.73 -19.77 -16.87
C ILE A 520 -9.73 -20.43 -15.91
N LYS A 521 -9.98 -21.70 -15.54
CA LYS A 521 -9.13 -22.44 -14.58
C LYS A 521 -7.66 -22.54 -14.99
N SER A 522 -7.36 -22.58 -16.29
CA SER A 522 -5.97 -22.61 -16.78
C SER A 522 -5.18 -21.32 -16.50
N ASN A 523 -5.85 -20.23 -16.13
CA ASN A 523 -5.18 -19.00 -15.69
C ASN A 523 -4.66 -19.10 -14.25
N VAL A 524 -5.16 -20.03 -13.43
CA VAL A 524 -4.76 -20.23 -12.04
C VAL A 524 -4.57 -21.74 -11.77
N PRO A 525 -3.49 -22.35 -12.31
CA PRO A 525 -3.18 -23.75 -12.04
C PRO A 525 -2.92 -23.98 -10.55
N THR A 526 -3.53 -25.02 -9.99
CA THR A 526 -3.30 -25.47 -8.62
C THR A 526 -2.06 -26.36 -8.52
N ILE A 527 -1.42 -26.39 -7.35
CA ILE A 527 -0.29 -27.26 -7.04
C ILE A 527 -0.76 -28.29 -6.01
N GLU A 528 -0.62 -29.58 -6.30
CA GLU A 528 -1.17 -30.68 -5.47
C GLU A 528 -0.58 -30.73 -4.05
N SER A 529 0.67 -30.33 -3.90
CA SER A 529 1.36 -30.31 -2.62
C SER A 529 0.87 -29.18 -1.70
N VAL A 530 0.30 -28.10 -2.26
CA VAL A 530 -0.24 -26.97 -1.48
C VAL A 530 -1.48 -27.42 -0.73
N LYS A 531 -1.44 -27.28 0.60
CA LYS A 531 -2.52 -27.67 1.52
C LYS A 531 -3.20 -26.44 2.12
N PRO A 532 -4.51 -26.54 2.44
CA PRO A 532 -5.18 -25.54 3.26
C PRO A 532 -4.41 -25.26 4.55
N TYR A 533 -4.50 -24.02 5.05
CA TYR A 533 -3.96 -23.64 6.34
C TYR A 533 -4.53 -24.52 7.45
N THR A 534 -3.71 -24.96 8.40
CA THR A 534 -4.28 -25.50 9.65
C THR A 534 -5.08 -24.40 10.37
N PRO A 535 -5.98 -24.74 11.31
CA PRO A 535 -6.71 -23.72 12.07
C PRO A 535 -5.79 -22.72 12.81
N LEU A 536 -4.63 -23.17 13.31
CA LEU A 536 -3.65 -22.30 13.97
C LEU A 536 -2.93 -21.38 12.97
N GLU A 537 -2.52 -21.92 11.81
CA GLU A 537 -1.89 -21.13 10.75
C GLU A 537 -2.85 -20.05 10.19
N LEU A 538 -4.14 -20.38 10.06
CA LEU A 538 -5.16 -19.43 9.65
C LEU A 538 -5.34 -18.30 10.69
N GLU A 539 -5.30 -18.63 11.98
CA GLU A 539 -5.31 -17.63 13.05
C GLU A 539 -4.07 -16.73 13.00
N GLY A 540 -2.88 -17.32 12.82
CA GLY A 540 -1.62 -16.58 12.68
C GLY A 540 -1.62 -15.63 11.48
N ARG A 541 -2.20 -16.07 10.37
CA ARG A 541 -2.38 -15.27 9.16
C ARG A 541 -3.31 -14.07 9.41
N ASP A 542 -4.41 -14.28 10.11
CA ASP A 542 -5.31 -13.20 10.48
C ASP A 542 -4.63 -12.16 11.38
N LEU A 543 -3.77 -12.61 12.31
CA LEU A 543 -2.96 -11.72 13.14
C LEU A 543 -1.91 -10.96 12.31
N TYR A 544 -1.27 -11.62 11.34
CA TYR A 544 -0.33 -10.98 10.41
C TYR A 544 -0.99 -9.81 9.65
N ILE A 545 -2.23 -10.00 9.22
CA ILE A 545 -3.03 -8.97 8.56
C ILE A 545 -3.43 -7.86 9.56
N ALA A 546 -3.92 -8.23 10.74
CA ALA A 546 -4.36 -7.28 11.77
C ALA A 546 -3.22 -6.37 12.27
N GLU A 547 -1.99 -6.88 12.31
CA GLU A 547 -0.78 -6.14 12.68
C GLU A 547 -0.17 -5.35 11.51
N GLY A 548 -0.75 -5.47 10.31
CA GLY A 548 -0.29 -4.75 9.13
C GLY A 548 1.07 -5.20 8.62
N CYS A 549 1.54 -6.41 8.94
CA CYS A 549 2.89 -6.86 8.57
C CYS A 549 3.14 -6.85 7.04
N TYR A 550 2.08 -7.02 6.25
CA TYR A 550 2.10 -6.96 4.78
C TYR A 550 2.51 -5.59 4.21
N VAL A 551 2.46 -4.51 5.00
CA VAL A 551 2.91 -3.20 4.54
C VAL A 551 4.44 -3.07 4.52
N CYS A 552 5.12 -3.97 5.23
CA CYS A 552 6.57 -4.01 5.37
C CYS A 552 7.19 -5.17 4.59
N HIS A 553 6.53 -6.32 4.65
CA HIS A 553 6.98 -7.59 4.11
C HIS A 553 6.06 -8.04 2.99
N SER A 554 6.64 -8.24 1.80
CA SER A 554 5.95 -8.93 0.73
C SER A 554 5.99 -10.45 0.94
N GLN A 555 5.05 -11.14 0.33
CA GLN A 555 5.05 -12.60 0.23
C GLN A 555 5.04 -13.03 -1.24
N ILE A 556 5.99 -12.49 -2.02
CA ILE A 556 6.12 -12.79 -3.44
C ILE A 556 7.59 -12.62 -3.89
N VAL A 557 8.26 -13.74 -4.16
CA VAL A 557 9.63 -13.74 -4.70
C VAL A 557 9.55 -13.61 -6.22
N ARG A 558 10.18 -12.58 -6.79
CA ARG A 558 10.19 -12.34 -8.25
C ARG A 558 11.16 -13.30 -8.96
N PRO A 559 10.96 -13.60 -10.26
CA PRO A 559 11.81 -14.50 -11.04
C PRO A 559 13.13 -13.83 -11.48
N PHE A 560 13.79 -13.11 -10.59
CA PHE A 560 15.11 -12.55 -10.80
C PHE A 560 16.12 -13.34 -10.00
N ARG A 561 17.30 -13.61 -10.59
CA ARG A 561 18.36 -14.36 -9.92
C ARG A 561 18.70 -13.81 -8.53
N TRP A 562 18.81 -12.48 -8.40
CA TRP A 562 19.13 -11.83 -7.13
C TRP A 562 18.02 -11.85 -6.08
N GLU A 563 16.79 -12.16 -6.47
CA GLU A 563 15.73 -12.48 -5.52
C GLU A 563 15.75 -13.95 -5.15
N THR A 564 15.97 -14.85 -6.13
CA THR A 564 15.96 -16.28 -5.87
C THR A 564 17.16 -16.73 -5.03
N ASP A 565 18.34 -16.17 -5.29
CA ASP A 565 19.57 -16.45 -4.53
C ASP A 565 19.45 -15.94 -3.08
N ARG A 566 18.61 -14.91 -2.85
CA ARG A 566 18.41 -14.29 -1.54
C ARG A 566 17.31 -14.96 -0.73
N TYR A 567 16.17 -15.24 -1.35
CA TYR A 567 14.94 -15.64 -0.65
C TYR A 567 14.57 -17.11 -0.89
N GLY A 568 15.10 -17.75 -1.93
CA GLY A 568 14.70 -19.09 -2.38
C GLY A 568 13.88 -19.06 -3.67
N GLU A 569 13.30 -20.19 -4.07
CA GLU A 569 12.61 -20.32 -5.36
C GLU A 569 11.54 -19.23 -5.59
N TYR A 570 11.44 -18.70 -6.82
CA TYR A 570 10.46 -17.69 -7.19
C TYR A 570 9.01 -18.18 -6.98
N SER A 571 8.09 -17.26 -6.75
CA SER A 571 6.70 -17.57 -6.45
C SER A 571 5.89 -17.97 -7.68
N LYS A 572 5.17 -19.09 -7.56
CA LYS A 572 4.24 -19.65 -8.55
C LYS A 572 2.82 -19.33 -8.14
N ILE A 573 1.96 -19.18 -9.14
CA ILE A 573 0.57 -18.74 -8.95
C ILE A 573 -0.26 -19.68 -8.09
N GLY A 574 0.00 -20.99 -8.19
CA GLY A 574 -0.73 -22.02 -7.47
C GLY A 574 -0.42 -22.09 -5.97
N GLU A 575 0.58 -21.35 -5.48
CA GLU A 575 0.95 -21.30 -4.06
C GLU A 575 -0.10 -20.58 -3.20
N PHE A 576 -0.83 -19.63 -3.80
CA PHE A 576 -1.68 -18.68 -3.07
C PHE A 576 -3.18 -19.00 -3.19
N VAL A 577 -3.54 -20.20 -3.67
CA VAL A 577 -4.93 -20.55 -4.04
C VAL A 577 -5.89 -20.60 -2.85
N TYR A 578 -5.37 -20.62 -1.62
CA TYR A 578 -6.15 -20.59 -0.38
C TYR A 578 -6.02 -19.26 0.38
N ASP A 579 -5.41 -18.24 -0.22
CA ASP A 579 -5.23 -16.95 0.40
C ASP A 579 -6.41 -16.01 0.20
N HIS A 580 -7.20 -15.83 1.26
CA HIS A 580 -8.29 -14.87 1.34
C HIS A 580 -7.99 -13.78 2.40
N PRO A 581 -7.56 -12.57 2.04
CA PRO A 581 -7.11 -12.10 0.72
C PRO A 581 -5.63 -12.37 0.45
N TYR A 582 -5.16 -12.26 -0.79
CA TYR A 582 -3.74 -12.40 -1.14
C TYR A 582 -2.83 -11.44 -0.33
N GLN A 583 -1.55 -11.77 -0.16
CA GLN A 583 -0.59 -10.99 0.67
C GLN A 583 0.63 -10.48 -0.12
N TRP A 584 0.47 -10.21 -1.42
CA TRP A 584 1.55 -9.68 -2.25
C TRP A 584 1.68 -8.17 -2.02
N GLY A 585 2.67 -7.77 -1.21
CA GLY A 585 2.91 -6.37 -0.86
C GLY A 585 3.20 -5.47 -2.09
N SER A 586 3.23 -4.16 -1.87
CA SER A 586 3.59 -3.16 -2.89
C SER A 586 4.95 -2.47 -2.63
N ARG A 587 5.53 -2.69 -1.44
CA ARG A 587 6.79 -2.12 -0.98
C ARG A 587 7.53 -3.12 -0.07
N ARG A 588 8.86 -3.05 -0.05
CA ARG A 588 9.71 -3.76 0.91
C ARG A 588 10.49 -2.78 1.77
N ILE A 589 10.21 -2.81 3.06
CA ILE A 589 11.04 -2.19 4.12
C ILE A 589 11.53 -3.24 5.13
N GLY A 590 11.06 -4.48 4.99
CA GLY A 590 11.70 -5.69 5.48
C GLY A 590 11.90 -6.69 4.34
N PRO A 591 12.56 -7.83 4.60
CA PRO A 591 12.75 -8.89 3.62
C PRO A 591 11.42 -9.51 3.16
N ASP A 592 11.43 -10.17 2.01
CA ASP A 592 10.30 -11.01 1.57
C ASP A 592 10.18 -12.26 2.45
N LEU A 593 8.95 -12.67 2.75
CA LEU A 593 8.66 -13.78 3.66
C LEU A 593 8.06 -15.02 2.99
N ALA A 594 7.92 -15.06 1.66
CA ALA A 594 7.23 -16.16 0.97
C ALA A 594 7.88 -17.55 1.17
N ARG A 595 9.12 -17.59 1.68
CA ARG A 595 9.90 -18.81 1.96
C ARG A 595 10.32 -18.94 3.42
N ALA A 596 9.72 -18.18 4.34
CA ALA A 596 10.10 -18.17 5.75
C ALA A 596 9.91 -19.53 6.45
N GLY A 597 9.02 -20.39 5.95
CA GLY A 597 8.75 -21.74 6.47
C GLY A 597 9.57 -22.85 5.82
N VAL A 598 10.43 -22.55 4.84
CA VAL A 598 11.24 -23.56 4.14
C VAL A 598 12.43 -23.96 5.00
N VAL A 599 12.31 -25.05 5.75
CA VAL A 599 13.36 -25.56 6.66
C VAL A 599 14.70 -25.70 5.93
N GLY A 600 15.76 -25.13 6.49
CA GLY A 600 17.09 -25.11 5.88
C GLY A 600 17.29 -24.07 4.77
N GLY A 601 16.22 -23.37 4.35
CA GLY A 601 16.29 -22.30 3.37
C GLY A 601 16.82 -20.97 3.94
N PRO A 602 17.17 -19.99 3.08
CA PRO A 602 17.79 -18.73 3.50
C PRO A 602 16.95 -17.91 4.49
N MET A 603 15.62 -18.00 4.36
CA MET A 603 14.66 -17.23 5.17
C MET A 603 14.19 -17.95 6.42
N TYR A 604 14.54 -19.22 6.62
CA TYR A 604 14.05 -19.99 7.76
C TYR A 604 14.62 -19.52 9.08
N LYS A 605 13.75 -19.49 10.09
CA LYS A 605 14.09 -19.22 11.49
C LYS A 605 13.23 -20.13 12.38
N ASN A 606 13.79 -20.60 13.50
CA ASN A 606 13.08 -21.47 14.43
C ASN A 606 12.09 -20.68 15.32
N ALA A 607 11.29 -21.38 16.11
CA ALA A 607 10.26 -20.76 16.96
C ALA A 607 10.87 -19.76 17.96
N ALA A 608 11.97 -20.13 18.61
CA ALA A 608 12.66 -19.27 19.59
C ALA A 608 13.18 -17.96 18.97
N TRP A 609 13.72 -18.00 17.74
CA TRP A 609 14.12 -16.81 17.01
C TRP A 609 12.90 -15.91 16.74
N HIS A 610 11.81 -16.48 16.23
CA HIS A 610 10.59 -15.69 15.96
C HIS A 610 10.03 -15.06 17.22
N TYR A 611 9.95 -15.81 18.33
CA TYR A 611 9.51 -15.29 19.62
C TYR A 611 10.34 -14.08 20.03
N ASN A 612 11.67 -14.21 20.08
CA ASN A 612 12.57 -13.13 20.48
C ASN A 612 12.48 -11.94 19.51
N HIS A 613 12.32 -12.20 18.21
CA HIS A 613 12.20 -11.18 17.18
C HIS A 613 10.94 -10.34 17.35
N PHE A 614 9.80 -10.96 17.63
CA PHE A 614 8.56 -10.24 17.90
C PHE A 614 8.57 -9.57 19.29
N MET A 615 9.26 -10.13 20.28
CA MET A 615 9.38 -9.50 21.60
C MET A 615 10.20 -8.21 21.57
N ASP A 616 11.35 -8.23 20.90
CA ASP A 616 12.26 -7.07 20.81
C ASP A 616 13.22 -7.23 19.61
N PRO A 617 12.83 -6.76 18.41
CA PRO A 617 13.67 -6.93 17.22
C PRO A 617 14.97 -6.12 17.33
N GLN A 618 15.00 -5.01 18.08
CA GLN A 618 16.20 -4.19 18.29
C GLN A 618 17.24 -4.88 19.18
N LYS A 619 16.85 -5.78 20.09
CA LYS A 619 17.80 -6.59 20.85
C LYS A 619 18.48 -7.66 20.01
N MET A 620 17.79 -8.18 18.99
CA MET A 620 18.39 -9.13 18.05
C MET A 620 19.25 -8.42 17.02
N ASN A 621 18.81 -7.25 16.57
CA ASN A 621 19.57 -6.40 15.67
C ASN A 621 19.29 -4.92 15.95
N GLN A 622 20.31 -4.21 16.45
CA GLN A 622 20.21 -2.82 16.86
C GLN A 622 19.75 -1.87 15.75
N GLU A 623 20.01 -2.20 14.48
CA GLU A 623 19.66 -1.37 13.33
C GLU A 623 18.25 -1.65 12.78
N SER A 624 17.52 -2.62 13.37
CA SER A 624 16.15 -2.94 12.95
C SER A 624 15.19 -1.78 13.16
N ILE A 625 14.41 -1.46 12.12
CA ILE A 625 13.32 -0.47 12.21
C ILE A 625 11.94 -1.09 12.50
N MET A 626 11.87 -2.41 12.63
CA MET A 626 10.61 -3.11 12.91
C MET A 626 10.12 -2.76 14.33
N PRO A 627 8.83 -2.43 14.53
CA PRO A 627 8.31 -2.28 15.89
C PRO A 627 8.30 -3.64 16.63
N ASN A 628 8.34 -3.61 17.96
CA ASN A 628 8.06 -4.81 18.74
C ASN A 628 6.56 -5.14 18.72
N TYR A 629 6.25 -6.42 18.97
CA TYR A 629 4.91 -7.01 18.98
C TYR A 629 4.69 -7.85 20.25
N ALA A 630 5.26 -7.42 21.39
CA ALA A 630 5.27 -8.20 22.63
C ALA A 630 3.87 -8.53 23.19
N TRP A 631 2.82 -7.77 22.81
CA TRP A 631 1.44 -8.10 23.19
C TRP A 631 0.96 -9.44 22.64
N LEU A 632 1.56 -9.96 21.56
CA LEU A 632 1.23 -11.28 21.03
C LEU A 632 1.54 -12.40 22.03
N ALA A 633 2.55 -12.21 22.89
CA ALA A 633 2.88 -13.18 23.95
C ALA A 633 1.91 -13.11 25.15
N VAL A 634 1.13 -12.03 25.27
CA VAL A 634 0.19 -11.80 26.38
C VAL A 634 -1.23 -12.17 25.99
N LYS A 635 -1.66 -11.77 24.78
CA LYS A 635 -3.03 -11.95 24.30
C LYS A 635 -3.28 -13.39 23.87
N ASN A 636 -4.49 -13.86 24.18
CA ASN A 636 -4.98 -15.15 23.72
C ASN A 636 -5.70 -15.02 22.38
N ILE A 637 -5.63 -16.08 21.58
CA ILE A 637 -6.49 -16.27 20.40
C ILE A 637 -7.95 -16.53 20.81
N LYS A 638 -8.89 -16.30 19.89
CA LYS A 638 -10.32 -16.49 20.13
C LYS A 638 -10.80 -17.85 19.60
N LEU A 639 -10.66 -18.88 20.44
CA LEU A 639 -11.00 -20.26 20.08
C LEU A 639 -12.46 -20.46 19.64
N ASP A 640 -13.39 -19.64 20.15
CA ASP A 640 -14.81 -19.67 19.77
C ASP A 640 -15.07 -19.26 18.31
N GLN A 641 -14.10 -18.57 17.68
CA GLN A 641 -14.19 -18.17 16.28
C GLN A 641 -13.61 -19.20 15.33
N THR A 642 -12.75 -20.11 15.79
CA THR A 642 -12.05 -21.09 14.95
C THR A 642 -13.02 -21.94 14.10
N PRO A 643 -14.10 -22.54 14.64
CA PRO A 643 -15.05 -23.29 13.83
C PRO A 643 -15.76 -22.43 12.77
N LYS A 644 -16.03 -21.14 13.06
CA LYS A 644 -16.65 -20.21 12.11
C LYS A 644 -15.69 -19.88 10.96
N LYS A 645 -14.41 -19.69 11.25
CA LYS A 645 -13.36 -19.45 10.24
C LYS A 645 -13.25 -20.63 9.29
N ILE A 646 -13.22 -21.86 9.81
CA ILE A 646 -13.17 -23.08 8.99
C ILE A 646 -14.43 -23.23 8.13
N LYS A 647 -15.64 -23.02 8.69
CA LYS A 647 -16.90 -23.06 7.92
C LYS A 647 -16.93 -22.00 6.81
N ALA A 648 -16.40 -20.82 7.08
CA ALA A 648 -16.27 -19.76 6.08
C ALA A 648 -15.32 -20.18 4.95
N MET A 649 -14.15 -20.73 5.27
CA MET A 649 -13.21 -21.24 4.27
C MET A 649 -13.81 -22.38 3.43
N GLN A 650 -14.56 -23.30 4.04
CA GLN A 650 -15.32 -24.32 3.31
C GLN A 650 -16.34 -23.70 2.35
N THR A 651 -17.05 -22.68 2.78
CA THR A 651 -18.02 -21.93 1.95
C THR A 651 -17.33 -21.23 0.77
N LEU A 652 -16.10 -20.75 0.97
CA LEU A 652 -15.25 -20.12 -0.04
C LEU A 652 -14.56 -21.14 -0.96
N GLY A 653 -14.77 -22.45 -0.75
CA GLY A 653 -14.26 -23.52 -1.61
C GLY A 653 -12.88 -24.07 -1.20
N VAL A 654 -12.36 -23.70 -0.02
CA VAL A 654 -11.14 -24.30 0.53
C VAL A 654 -11.46 -25.74 0.98
N PRO A 655 -10.70 -26.76 0.55
CA PRO A 655 -11.07 -28.17 0.70
C PRO A 655 -10.77 -28.75 2.10
N TYR A 656 -11.32 -28.14 3.16
CA TYR A 656 -11.37 -28.77 4.47
C TYR A 656 -12.39 -29.91 4.48
N PRO A 657 -12.10 -31.07 5.11
CA PRO A 657 -13.05 -32.18 5.22
C PRO A 657 -14.41 -31.74 5.79
N GLU A 658 -15.49 -32.36 5.33
CA GLU A 658 -16.80 -32.16 5.95
C GLU A 658 -16.73 -32.55 7.44
N GLY A 659 -17.31 -31.72 8.31
CA GLY A 659 -17.21 -31.92 9.76
C GLY A 659 -15.86 -31.53 10.39
N TYR A 660 -14.94 -30.91 9.64
CA TYR A 660 -13.63 -30.50 10.18
C TYR A 660 -13.74 -29.39 11.23
N ALA A 661 -14.76 -28.53 11.14
CA ALA A 661 -14.95 -27.41 12.06
C ALA A 661 -15.19 -27.86 13.51
N GLU A 662 -15.73 -29.06 13.71
CA GLU A 662 -16.06 -29.65 15.01
C GLU A 662 -14.81 -30.09 15.78
N LYS A 663 -13.72 -30.43 15.08
CA LYS A 663 -12.41 -30.79 15.68
C LYS A 663 -11.32 -29.74 15.47
N ALA A 664 -11.63 -28.64 14.77
CA ALA A 664 -10.64 -27.62 14.41
C ALA A 664 -9.95 -26.99 15.62
N VAL A 665 -10.65 -26.88 16.77
CA VAL A 665 -10.06 -26.37 18.01
C VAL A 665 -9.07 -27.37 18.60
N ASP A 666 -9.35 -28.67 18.52
CA ASP A 666 -8.46 -29.71 19.04
C ASP A 666 -7.17 -29.77 18.21
N ASP A 667 -7.29 -29.83 16.88
CA ASP A 667 -6.15 -29.80 15.95
C ASP A 667 -5.31 -28.52 16.13
N LEU A 668 -5.97 -27.37 16.36
CA LEU A 668 -5.31 -26.10 16.67
C LEU A 668 -4.44 -26.22 17.93
N MET A 669 -5.03 -26.72 19.02
CA MET A 669 -4.37 -26.80 20.32
C MET A 669 -3.24 -27.82 20.32
N GLU A 670 -3.38 -28.91 19.57
CA GLU A 670 -2.32 -29.90 19.38
C GLU A 670 -1.09 -29.26 18.71
N GLN A 671 -1.27 -28.57 17.59
CA GLN A 671 -0.17 -27.88 16.90
C GLN A 671 0.42 -26.76 17.78
N ALA A 672 -0.42 -26.03 18.52
CA ALA A 672 0.02 -24.97 19.40
C ALA A 672 0.86 -25.50 20.58
N GLN A 673 0.49 -26.66 21.12
CA GLN A 673 1.26 -27.33 22.17
C GLN A 673 2.65 -27.73 21.66
N GLN A 674 2.75 -28.27 20.45
CA GLN A 674 4.03 -28.64 19.84
C GLN A 674 4.98 -27.44 19.74
N ILE A 675 4.49 -26.29 19.28
CA ILE A 675 5.30 -25.05 19.19
C ILE A 675 5.67 -24.55 20.59
N SER A 676 4.76 -24.64 21.56
CA SER A 676 5.02 -24.23 22.95
C SER A 676 6.08 -25.13 23.61
N ASP A 677 6.05 -26.43 23.34
CA ASP A 677 7.05 -27.38 23.83
C ASP A 677 8.43 -27.13 23.20
N ASP A 678 8.49 -26.79 21.91
CA ASP A 678 9.73 -26.39 21.23
C ASP A 678 10.33 -25.10 21.83
N LEU A 679 9.47 -24.11 22.10
CA LEU A 679 9.86 -22.88 22.79
C LEU A 679 10.35 -23.16 24.21
N LYS A 680 9.67 -24.05 24.94
CA LYS A 680 10.08 -24.46 26.29
C LYS A 680 11.41 -25.20 26.30
N ALA A 681 11.67 -26.04 25.30
CA ALA A 681 12.97 -26.69 25.10
C ALA A 681 14.09 -25.67 24.81
N SER A 682 13.71 -24.47 24.36
CA SER A 682 14.59 -23.32 24.16
C SER A 682 14.58 -22.34 25.35
N GLY A 683 13.99 -22.72 26.50
CA GLY A 683 13.97 -21.89 27.71
C GLY A 683 12.90 -20.79 27.72
N ILE A 684 11.94 -20.81 26.79
CA ILE A 684 10.85 -19.83 26.68
C ILE A 684 9.55 -20.51 27.10
N ASP A 685 9.01 -20.14 28.27
CA ASP A 685 7.72 -20.66 28.73
C ASP A 685 6.57 -19.80 28.19
N ILE A 686 5.68 -20.40 27.41
CA ILE A 686 4.52 -19.74 26.84
C ILE A 686 3.34 -20.70 26.73
N GLU A 687 2.14 -20.19 27.00
CA GLU A 687 0.92 -20.98 26.86
C GLU A 687 0.54 -21.19 25.37
N PRO A 688 0.00 -22.37 24.98
CA PRO A 688 -0.38 -22.65 23.58
C PRO A 688 -1.39 -21.67 22.99
N GLN A 689 -2.30 -21.13 23.80
CA GLN A 689 -3.34 -20.20 23.35
C GLN A 689 -2.83 -18.78 23.01
N LYS A 690 -1.54 -18.47 23.16
CA LYS A 690 -1.04 -17.11 22.88
C LYS A 690 -1.04 -16.80 21.39
N GLN A 691 -1.34 -15.56 21.05
CA GLN A 691 -1.28 -15.05 19.67
C GLN A 691 0.12 -15.22 19.05
N MET A 692 1.18 -15.14 19.87
CA MET A 692 2.57 -15.39 19.45
C MET A 692 2.75 -16.80 18.85
N VAL A 693 2.15 -17.81 19.46
CA VAL A 693 2.24 -19.20 19.00
C VAL A 693 1.55 -19.36 17.63
N ALA A 694 0.38 -18.74 17.45
CA ALA A 694 -0.31 -18.71 16.17
C ALA A 694 0.50 -17.97 15.08
N MET A 695 1.08 -16.82 15.41
CA MET A 695 1.95 -16.08 14.48
C MET A 695 3.15 -16.91 14.02
N ILE A 696 3.81 -17.62 14.94
CA ILE A 696 4.94 -18.52 14.63
C ILE A 696 4.48 -19.64 13.69
N ALA A 697 3.33 -20.26 13.96
CA ALA A 697 2.77 -21.30 13.09
C ALA A 697 2.59 -20.80 11.65
N TYR A 698 2.06 -19.58 11.48
CA TYR A 698 1.90 -18.99 10.15
C TYR A 698 3.25 -18.69 9.48
N MET A 699 4.25 -18.16 10.20
CA MET A 699 5.59 -17.95 9.65
C MET A 699 6.22 -19.26 9.16
N HIS A 700 6.05 -20.35 9.90
CA HIS A 700 6.53 -21.69 9.53
C HIS A 700 5.74 -22.35 8.40
N LYS A 701 4.58 -21.81 8.03
CA LYS A 701 3.79 -22.29 6.89
C LYS A 701 4.27 -21.72 5.55
N LEU A 702 4.81 -20.51 5.53
CA LEU A 702 5.11 -19.78 4.29
C LEU A 702 6.13 -20.53 3.40
N GLY A 703 5.68 -21.03 2.26
CA GLY A 703 6.51 -21.75 1.28
C GLY A 703 6.80 -23.22 1.61
N LYS A 704 6.36 -23.72 2.77
CA LYS A 704 6.64 -25.10 3.25
C LYS A 704 6.12 -26.18 2.31
N ASP A 705 4.94 -25.98 1.73
CA ASP A 705 4.28 -27.01 0.91
C ASP A 705 4.94 -27.24 -0.47
N ILE A 706 5.84 -26.35 -0.89
CA ILE A 706 6.51 -26.41 -2.19
C ILE A 706 8.01 -26.62 -2.08
N SER A 707 8.58 -26.55 -0.88
CA SER A 707 9.92 -27.06 -0.65
C SER A 707 9.86 -28.57 -0.80
N GLY A 708 10.46 -29.12 -1.87
CA GLY A 708 10.61 -30.56 -2.04
C GLY A 708 11.04 -31.18 -0.71
N VAL A 709 10.20 -32.06 -0.19
CA VAL A 709 10.27 -32.56 1.18
C VAL A 709 11.63 -33.19 1.43
N VAL A 710 12.45 -32.58 2.29
CA VAL A 710 13.32 -33.36 3.17
C VAL A 710 12.47 -33.61 4.41
N GLU A 711 11.92 -34.82 4.56
CA GLU A 711 11.16 -35.16 5.76
C GLU A 711 12.11 -35.11 6.97
N PRO A 712 11.65 -34.66 8.16
CA PRO A 712 12.44 -34.72 9.39
C PRO A 712 12.97 -36.13 9.71
N LYS A 713 12.31 -37.18 9.18
CA LYS A 713 12.73 -38.58 9.33
C LYS A 713 14.00 -38.93 8.55
N GLU A 714 14.30 -38.28 7.42
CA GLU A 714 15.55 -38.53 6.69
C GLU A 714 16.75 -37.84 7.36
N VAL A 715 16.52 -36.75 8.11
CA VAL A 715 17.53 -36.10 8.95
C VAL A 715 17.90 -36.97 10.16
N ALA A 716 16.92 -37.68 10.73
CA ALA A 716 17.15 -38.63 11.83
C ALA A 716 17.87 -39.91 11.38
N MET A 717 17.59 -40.41 10.17
CA MET A 717 18.24 -41.62 9.64
C MET A 717 19.69 -41.39 9.16
N HIS A 718 20.03 -40.16 8.77
CA HIS A 718 21.43 -39.78 8.51
C HIS A 718 22.26 -39.54 9.79
N ALA A 719 21.62 -39.34 10.95
CA ALA A 719 22.32 -39.20 12.22
C ALA A 719 22.80 -40.56 12.79
N GLU A 720 22.18 -41.68 12.39
CA GLU A 720 22.52 -43.02 12.89
C GLU A 720 23.46 -43.82 11.96
N SER A 721 23.92 -43.25 10.85
CA SER A 721 24.71 -44.03 9.87
C SER A 721 25.89 -43.31 9.22
N VAL A 722 26.69 -42.57 9.98
CA VAL A 722 28.14 -42.43 9.67
C VAL A 722 28.94 -42.27 10.98
N GLU A 723 29.04 -43.36 11.74
CA GLU A 723 30.29 -43.59 12.47
C GLU A 723 31.39 -43.92 11.44
N ALA A 724 32.56 -43.29 11.62
CA ALA A 724 33.80 -43.50 10.89
C ALA A 724 33.85 -43.04 9.41
N SER A 725 33.98 -41.73 9.19
CA SER A 725 34.82 -41.24 8.08
C SER A 725 36.10 -40.66 8.66
N GLU A 726 37.25 -41.05 8.09
CA GLU A 726 38.57 -40.52 8.45
C GLU A 726 38.58 -39.00 8.24
N GLN A 727 38.51 -38.24 9.33
CA GLN A 727 38.62 -36.78 9.30
C GLN A 727 40.04 -36.39 8.86
N LYS A 728 40.18 -35.92 7.62
CA LYS A 728 41.36 -35.16 7.20
C LYS A 728 41.48 -33.93 8.12
N GLU A 729 42.65 -33.73 8.72
CA GLU A 729 42.99 -32.50 9.47
C GLU A 729 42.67 -31.27 8.61
N ALA A 730 41.68 -30.48 9.03
CA ALA A 730 41.30 -29.27 8.32
C ALA A 730 42.26 -28.14 8.73
N LYS A 731 43.00 -27.60 7.76
CA LYS A 731 44.01 -26.57 8.01
C LYS A 731 43.36 -25.18 8.05
N LEU A 732 43.43 -24.50 9.20
CA LEU A 732 42.96 -23.12 9.34
C LEU A 732 43.82 -22.14 8.52
N LEU A 733 43.17 -21.09 8.04
CA LEU A 733 43.76 -19.98 7.30
C LEU A 733 44.11 -18.86 8.28
N ASN A 734 45.39 -18.50 8.36
CA ASN A 734 45.91 -17.59 9.38
C ASN A 734 46.48 -16.28 8.81
N ASN A 735 46.41 -16.06 7.50
CA ASN A 735 46.82 -14.79 6.93
C ASN A 735 45.74 -13.73 7.16
N LYS A 736 46.16 -12.47 7.24
CA LYS A 736 45.27 -11.35 7.56
C LYS A 736 44.09 -11.20 6.59
N ALA A 737 44.33 -11.38 5.28
CA ALA A 737 43.26 -11.25 4.29
C ALA A 737 42.16 -12.31 4.46
N ASP A 738 42.52 -13.53 4.81
CA ASP A 738 41.56 -14.61 5.07
C ASP A 738 40.80 -14.42 6.39
N LEU A 739 41.47 -13.89 7.43
CA LEU A 739 40.81 -13.54 8.70
C LEU A 739 39.86 -12.35 8.55
N ASP A 740 40.27 -11.29 7.85
CA ASP A 740 39.42 -10.12 7.53
C ASP A 740 38.20 -10.53 6.69
N ALA A 741 38.37 -11.51 5.78
CA ALA A 741 37.26 -12.08 5.01
C ALA A 741 36.31 -12.91 5.89
N GLY A 742 36.87 -13.71 6.81
CA GLY A 742 36.10 -14.46 7.80
C GLY A 742 35.31 -13.56 8.76
N GLU A 743 35.89 -12.44 9.20
CA GLU A 743 35.24 -11.43 10.03
C GLU A 743 34.04 -10.80 9.33
N LYS A 744 34.19 -10.45 8.05
CA LYS A 744 33.09 -9.91 7.23
C LYS A 744 31.95 -10.91 7.11
N LEU A 745 32.25 -12.19 6.81
CA LEU A 745 31.26 -13.26 6.73
C LEU A 745 30.54 -13.48 8.08
N PHE A 746 31.29 -13.43 9.17
CA PHE A 746 30.73 -13.54 10.51
C PHE A 746 29.75 -12.39 10.79
N THR A 747 30.18 -11.17 10.52
CA THR A 747 29.40 -9.95 10.75
C THR A 747 28.16 -9.88 9.86
N SER A 748 28.23 -10.37 8.62
CA SER A 748 27.09 -10.38 7.71
C SER A 748 26.06 -11.46 8.04
N THR A 749 26.50 -12.60 8.57
CA THR A 749 25.69 -13.83 8.57
C THR A 749 25.54 -14.45 9.96
N CYS A 750 26.64 -14.65 10.69
CA CYS A 750 26.63 -15.36 11.96
C CYS A 750 26.23 -14.46 13.14
N VAL A 751 26.45 -13.15 13.02
CA VAL A 751 26.20 -12.16 14.08
C VAL A 751 24.75 -12.15 14.57
N VAL A 752 23.81 -12.47 13.67
CA VAL A 752 22.37 -12.47 13.95
C VAL A 752 22.02 -13.49 15.04
N CYS A 753 22.80 -14.56 15.14
CA CYS A 753 22.62 -15.60 16.14
C CYS A 753 23.67 -15.50 17.25
N HIS A 754 24.93 -15.23 16.91
CA HIS A 754 26.03 -15.32 17.87
C HIS A 754 26.48 -13.99 18.48
N GLY A 755 25.86 -12.87 18.09
CA GLY A 755 26.24 -11.53 18.56
C GLY A 755 27.55 -11.02 17.95
N ALA A 756 27.75 -9.70 17.99
CA ALA A 756 28.93 -9.03 17.43
C ALA A 756 30.23 -9.44 18.11
N ASP A 757 30.17 -9.78 19.40
CA ASP A 757 31.30 -10.24 20.21
C ASP A 757 31.40 -11.77 20.30
N GLY A 758 30.58 -12.50 19.54
CA GLY A 758 30.58 -13.96 19.52
C GLY A 758 30.07 -14.63 20.80
N LYS A 759 29.50 -13.88 21.76
CA LYS A 759 29.05 -14.43 23.05
C LYS A 759 27.71 -15.16 23.00
N GLY A 760 27.07 -15.22 21.85
CA GLY A 760 25.72 -15.76 21.71
C GLY A 760 24.65 -14.73 22.04
N ILE A 761 23.47 -14.87 21.43
CA ILE A 761 22.28 -14.10 21.78
C ILE A 761 21.18 -15.08 22.18
N ALA A 762 20.58 -14.85 23.35
CA ALA A 762 19.48 -15.66 23.88
C ALA A 762 19.80 -17.17 23.91
N THR A 763 19.22 -17.94 23.00
CA THR A 763 19.32 -19.42 22.94
C THR A 763 20.46 -19.91 22.04
N PHE A 764 21.14 -19.01 21.33
CA PHE A 764 22.26 -19.35 20.47
C PHE A 764 23.57 -19.34 21.27
N PRO A 765 24.41 -20.38 21.10
CA PRO A 765 25.56 -20.58 21.96
C PRO A 765 26.65 -19.52 21.74
N SER A 766 27.41 -19.28 22.79
CA SER A 766 28.67 -18.55 22.71
C SER A 766 29.67 -19.33 21.86
N LEU A 767 30.43 -18.60 21.04
CA LEU A 767 31.55 -19.13 20.27
C LEU A 767 32.89 -18.79 20.93
N VAL A 768 32.87 -18.06 22.03
CA VAL A 768 34.07 -17.56 22.72
C VAL A 768 34.29 -18.17 24.10
N ASP A 769 33.39 -19.05 24.56
CA ASP A 769 33.62 -19.86 25.75
C ASP A 769 34.09 -21.28 25.39
N ASN A 770 34.31 -22.08 26.44
CA ASN A 770 34.78 -23.45 26.31
C ASN A 770 33.64 -24.49 26.26
N GLU A 771 32.37 -24.07 26.15
CA GLU A 771 31.19 -24.93 26.26
C GLU A 771 30.65 -25.36 24.88
N TRP A 772 31.49 -26.03 24.09
CA TRP A 772 31.14 -26.44 22.73
C TRP A 772 30.49 -27.83 22.68
N ILE A 773 29.17 -27.86 22.46
CA ILE A 773 28.37 -29.09 22.38
C ILE A 773 28.77 -29.98 21.18
N ASN A 774 29.09 -29.36 20.03
CA ASN A 774 29.47 -30.07 18.80
C ASN A 774 31.00 -30.13 18.58
N GLY A 775 31.78 -29.76 19.61
CA GLY A 775 33.24 -29.70 19.57
C GLY A 775 33.81 -28.44 18.91
N ASN A 776 35.03 -28.07 19.29
CA ASN A 776 35.73 -26.85 18.88
C ASN A 776 36.97 -27.09 18.01
N LYS A 777 37.19 -28.31 17.51
CA LYS A 777 38.30 -28.57 16.59
C LYS A 777 38.01 -27.97 15.20
N PRO A 778 39.03 -27.56 14.43
CA PRO A 778 38.86 -26.96 13.10
C PRO A 778 37.88 -27.73 12.19
N GLU A 779 38.04 -29.04 12.08
CA GLU A 779 37.18 -29.92 11.29
C GLU A 779 35.73 -29.98 11.80
N GLN A 780 35.52 -29.89 13.12
CA GLN A 780 34.20 -29.90 13.74
C GLN A 780 33.47 -28.57 13.56
N VAL A 781 34.18 -27.44 13.64
CA VAL A 781 33.63 -26.11 13.39
C VAL A 781 33.30 -25.94 11.90
N ILE A 782 34.19 -26.37 11.00
CA ILE A 782 33.94 -26.38 9.56
C ILE A 782 32.73 -27.26 9.23
N HIS A 783 32.63 -28.44 9.85
CA HIS A 783 31.47 -29.32 9.67
C HIS A 783 30.18 -28.67 10.18
N SER A 784 30.21 -28.08 11.39
CA SER A 784 29.05 -27.40 11.98
C SER A 784 28.57 -26.22 11.13
N ILE A 785 29.49 -25.46 10.52
CA ILE A 785 29.14 -24.39 9.58
C ILE A 785 28.60 -24.97 8.26
N SER A 786 29.26 -25.98 7.71
CA SER A 786 28.87 -26.59 6.42
C SER A 786 27.49 -27.23 6.46
N GLU A 787 27.28 -28.10 7.45
CA GLU A 787 26.09 -28.94 7.58
C GLU A 787 25.01 -28.30 8.46
N GLY A 788 25.37 -27.30 9.26
CA GLY A 788 24.44 -26.64 10.17
C GLY A 788 24.00 -27.55 11.32
N ASN A 789 23.06 -27.04 12.11
CA ASN A 789 22.28 -27.79 13.08
C ASN A 789 20.83 -27.33 12.97
N VAL A 790 20.13 -27.89 11.97
CA VAL A 790 18.80 -27.45 11.56
C VAL A 790 17.79 -27.58 12.71
N ALA A 791 17.91 -28.63 13.51
CA ALA A 791 17.09 -28.86 14.71
C ALA A 791 17.28 -27.78 15.79
N LYS A 792 18.42 -27.10 15.82
CA LYS A 792 18.71 -25.98 16.72
C LYS A 792 18.67 -24.62 16.00
N GLY A 793 18.13 -24.57 14.78
CA GLY A 793 17.93 -23.34 14.01
C GLY A 793 19.16 -22.83 13.25
N MET A 794 20.27 -23.57 13.23
CA MET A 794 21.44 -23.25 12.40
C MET A 794 21.31 -23.95 11.05
N ILE A 795 21.15 -23.19 9.97
CA ILE A 795 21.04 -23.74 8.61
C ILE A 795 22.39 -24.26 8.09
N PRO A 796 22.42 -25.20 7.12
CA PRO A 796 23.65 -25.60 6.46
C PRO A 796 24.17 -24.48 5.56
N TYR A 797 25.41 -24.02 5.77
CA TYR A 797 25.99 -22.96 4.93
C TYR A 797 26.76 -23.47 3.71
N LYS A 798 26.91 -24.79 3.52
CA LYS A 798 27.57 -25.35 2.33
C LYS A 798 26.90 -24.99 0.99
N ALA A 799 25.62 -24.65 1.02
CA ALA A 799 24.89 -24.18 -0.15
C ALA A 799 25.05 -22.67 -0.40
N GLN A 800 25.54 -21.92 0.58
CA GLN A 800 25.68 -20.45 0.54
C GLN A 800 27.13 -19.98 0.47
N PHE A 801 28.06 -20.75 1.02
CA PHE A 801 29.48 -20.45 1.10
C PHE A 801 30.31 -21.54 0.42
N SER A 802 31.37 -21.13 -0.27
CA SER A 802 32.40 -22.04 -0.75
C SER A 802 33.16 -22.69 0.41
N GLU A 803 33.79 -23.85 0.17
CA GLU A 803 34.66 -24.50 1.18
C GLU A 803 35.73 -23.56 1.74
N LYS A 804 36.29 -22.67 0.89
CA LYS A 804 37.26 -21.67 1.31
C LYS A 804 36.64 -20.67 2.29
N GLN A 805 35.45 -20.15 2.02
CA GLN A 805 34.77 -19.20 2.91
C GLN A 805 34.38 -19.83 4.24
N ILE A 806 33.92 -21.08 4.22
CA ILE A 806 33.64 -21.84 5.44
C ILE A 806 34.92 -21.99 6.27
N THR A 807 36.04 -22.27 5.61
CA THR A 807 37.34 -22.35 6.26
C THR A 807 37.80 -20.98 6.78
N GLN A 808 37.61 -19.88 6.04
CA GLN A 808 37.92 -18.51 6.48
C GLN A 808 37.09 -18.13 7.72
N LEU A 809 35.79 -18.43 7.70
CA LEU A 809 34.87 -18.18 8.81
C LEU A 809 35.25 -18.99 10.05
N ALA A 810 35.51 -20.29 9.89
CA ALA A 810 35.98 -21.14 10.99
C ALA A 810 37.34 -20.65 11.54
N SER A 811 38.24 -20.19 10.67
CA SER A 811 39.54 -19.65 11.07
C SER A 811 39.41 -18.36 11.86
N TYR A 812 38.53 -17.44 11.43
CA TYR A 812 38.24 -16.23 12.19
C TYR A 812 37.66 -16.54 13.59
N ILE A 813 36.70 -17.47 13.68
CA ILE A 813 36.09 -17.87 14.95
C ILE A 813 37.14 -18.46 15.92
N LEU A 814 37.95 -19.40 15.44
CA LEU A 814 38.90 -20.14 16.29
C LEU A 814 40.19 -19.36 16.57
N ILE A 815 40.65 -18.50 15.67
CA ILE A 815 41.93 -17.78 15.79
C ILE A 815 41.74 -16.37 16.33
N THR A 816 40.70 -15.65 15.92
CA THR A 816 40.53 -14.24 16.29
C THR A 816 39.50 -14.09 17.40
N LEU A 817 38.28 -14.59 17.19
CA LEU A 817 37.15 -14.36 18.10
C LEU A 817 37.40 -14.92 19.50
N GLN A 818 37.97 -16.13 19.60
CA GLN A 818 38.37 -16.76 20.88
C GLN A 818 39.58 -16.11 21.56
N ASN A 819 40.49 -15.49 20.78
CA ASN A 819 41.72 -14.87 21.31
C ASN A 819 41.51 -13.41 21.74
N GLU A 820 40.56 -12.69 21.16
CA GLU A 820 40.24 -11.30 21.57
C GLU A 820 39.53 -11.23 22.93
N THR A 821 38.78 -12.26 23.31
CA THR A 821 38.06 -12.33 24.60
C THR A 821 38.92 -12.88 25.74
N SER A 822 39.98 -13.64 25.45
CA SER A 822 40.94 -14.10 26.47
C SER A 822 41.93 -13.02 26.90
N ASN A 823 42.13 -11.96 26.10
CA ASN A 823 42.96 -10.80 26.44
C ASN A 823 42.23 -9.70 27.26
N ASN A 824 40.94 -9.89 27.58
CA ASN A 824 40.10 -8.96 28.37
C ASN A 824 39.67 -9.56 29.73
N LYS A 825 40.34 -10.60 30.22
CA LYS A 825 40.15 -11.16 31.58
C LYS A 825 41.25 -10.74 32.54
#